data_AF-A0A2E5ERS9-F1
#
_entry.id   AF-A0A2E5ERS9-F1
#
_cell.length_a   1.000
_cell.length_b   1.000
_cell.length_c   1.000
_cell.angle_alpha   90.00
_cell.angle_beta   90.00
_cell.angle_gamma   90.00
#
_symmetry.space_group_name_H-M   'P 1'
#
loop_
_entity.id
_entity.type
_entity.pdbx_description
1 polymer ?
#
loop_
_entity_poly.entity_id
_entity_poly.type
_entity_poly.pdbx_seq_one_letter_code
_entity_poly.pdbx_strand_id
1 'polypeptide(L)'
;MLSLVRTFLLTASMLVATLPIDAGDRPNILLIMADDLGYSDLGCYGGEIKTPVLDAVAERGIRFSQFYNTGRCWPTRGALLTGYYAQQIRRDNLDGVPSGGRGVRQPWAQLLPNMLKPLGYRSYHTGKWHIDGMPLQNGFDRSYYLQDQSRFFSPLQHYMDDKRLPKVERGTDFYATIALADHAIEVLKEHKANHGEKPFFHYLAFAAPHFPLHALPEDIERYKDKYKRDWEVVRNERHQRQLKMGLLNTKLSEVESDVGPPYHFPEHLEILGEGEVNRPVAWNSLTEKQKDFQATKMAIHAAMIDRMDREIGRVVKQIREMGELDNTIILFLSDNGCSAEIMVRGDGHDRDAPPGSADTYLCLGPGWSTTCNAPFRMHKTWTHEGGIATPLIVSWPSGLKARGEFRHNPGHVIDIVPTLVELAGGEVPKRLNDKAIPKAPGRSLAAALRKDGSVKHDYLWWYHDGHKAVRVGDWKAVAANGQDWEVFDLANDRSERNDLAKKHPQRTKRLVETWEKKKEEFKKLALTDLPPKKPARKGAPRKGKRPASKQTLINGETFKLMGKKAFVMMPKKSKRSNPQPWIFYAPTLPAYPDTHEKWMHSSFVKAGVAVAGIDVGEAYGSPKALKFFDGLYDQLTKKRGFAMKPVLFGRSRGGLWVSSWAVANPKRVAGIIGIYPVYDYTTYPGVQRAAPAYGLTPEELLKRAPELNPISKAHVLANAEIPVVLIHGTDDTVVPIEKNSNEMLRRYEKAGKRNLIRVIEIERQGHNFWPEYFQSEDLVDTAIANAKLGARQ
;
A
#
# COMPACT_ATOMS: atom_id res chain seq x y z
N MET A 1 49.48 -67.36 -6.26
CA MET A 1 49.38 -67.08 -4.81
C MET A 1 49.69 -65.61 -4.59
N LEU A 2 48.76 -64.91 -3.92
CA LEU A 2 48.83 -63.48 -3.61
C LEU A 2 49.83 -63.16 -2.47
N SER A 3 50.12 -61.85 -2.35
CA SER A 3 50.19 -61.08 -1.08
C SER A 3 51.59 -60.93 -0.48
N LEU A 4 52.06 -59.79 0.04
CA LEU A 4 51.64 -58.38 0.10
C LEU A 4 52.88 -57.64 0.63
N VAL A 5 53.25 -56.48 0.07
CA VAL A 5 54.21 -55.56 0.70
C VAL A 5 53.40 -54.43 1.35
N ARG A 6 53.49 -54.30 2.68
CA ARG A 6 52.88 -53.23 3.46
C ARG A 6 53.79 -52.01 3.43
N THR A 7 53.35 -50.94 2.78
CA THR A 7 53.95 -49.60 2.88
C THR A 7 53.23 -48.82 3.98
N PHE A 8 53.97 -48.40 5.01
CA PHE A 8 53.50 -47.45 6.02
C PHE A 8 53.44 -46.04 5.42
N LEU A 9 52.24 -45.47 5.31
CA LEU A 9 52.02 -44.06 4.95
C LEU A 9 51.91 -43.24 6.24
N LEU A 10 52.91 -42.39 6.50
CA LEU A 10 52.84 -41.31 7.48
C LEU A 10 51.85 -40.25 6.99
N THR A 11 50.68 -40.18 7.61
CA THR A 11 49.74 -39.08 7.45
C THR A 11 50.19 -37.89 8.30
N ALA A 12 50.86 -36.93 7.67
CA ALA A 12 51.07 -35.61 8.25
C ALA A 12 49.71 -34.87 8.31
N SER A 13 49.12 -34.80 9.50
CA SER A 13 47.98 -33.91 9.76
C SER A 13 48.48 -32.47 9.82
N MET A 14 48.31 -31.72 8.74
CA MET A 14 48.43 -30.26 8.77
C MET A 14 47.25 -29.71 9.59
N LEU A 15 47.54 -29.40 10.86
CA LEU A 15 46.68 -28.54 11.67
C LEU A 15 46.73 -27.14 11.06
N VAL A 16 45.74 -26.79 10.25
CA VAL A 16 45.54 -25.40 9.81
C VAL A 16 45.05 -24.64 11.03
N ALA A 17 45.98 -24.00 11.75
CA ALA A 17 45.63 -23.03 12.77
C ALA A 17 44.93 -21.86 12.07
N THR A 18 43.61 -21.77 12.22
CA THR A 18 42.84 -20.57 11.89
C THR A 18 43.30 -19.45 12.83
N LEU A 19 44.23 -18.61 12.35
CA LEU A 19 44.55 -17.37 13.06
C LEU A 19 43.24 -16.56 13.15
N PRO A 20 42.86 -16.08 14.33
CA PRO A 20 41.72 -15.18 14.45
C PRO A 20 42.01 -13.95 13.60
N ILE A 21 41.16 -13.69 12.60
CA ILE A 21 41.15 -12.40 11.90
C ILE A 21 40.85 -11.36 12.97
N ASP A 22 41.84 -10.50 13.22
CA ASP A 22 41.75 -9.46 14.22
C ASP A 22 40.56 -8.55 13.90
N ALA A 23 39.90 -8.00 14.92
CA ALA A 23 38.71 -7.16 14.71
C ALA A 23 39.02 -5.93 13.82
N GLY A 24 40.29 -5.50 13.78
CA GLY A 24 40.80 -4.41 12.96
C GLY A 24 40.82 -4.65 11.45
N ASP A 25 40.74 -5.89 10.97
CA ASP A 25 40.74 -6.21 9.52
C ASP A 25 39.34 -6.22 8.90
N ARG A 26 38.27 -6.24 9.71
CA ARG A 26 36.88 -6.29 9.19
C ARG A 26 36.42 -4.90 8.76
N PRO A 27 35.72 -4.76 7.62
CA PRO A 27 35.28 -3.46 7.16
C PRO A 27 34.10 -2.94 8.00
N ASN A 28 34.08 -1.64 8.25
CA ASN A 28 32.88 -0.94 8.68
C ASN A 28 31.84 -0.94 7.55
N ILE A 29 30.56 -0.79 7.89
CA ILE A 29 29.48 -0.79 6.90
C ILE A 29 28.56 0.41 7.16
N LEU A 30 28.40 1.27 6.16
CA LEU A 30 27.38 2.31 6.12
C LEU A 30 26.40 1.98 4.99
N LEU A 31 25.17 1.59 5.35
CA LEU A 31 24.08 1.31 4.43
C LEU A 31 23.09 2.46 4.42
N ILE A 32 23.11 3.25 3.36
CA ILE A 32 22.29 4.45 3.18
C ILE A 32 21.11 4.14 2.27
N MET A 33 19.91 4.48 2.71
CA MET A 33 18.69 4.30 1.94
C MET A 33 17.92 5.62 1.80
N ALA A 34 17.60 5.98 0.57
CA ALA A 34 16.61 7.00 0.22
C ALA A 34 15.20 6.37 0.10
N ASP A 35 14.16 7.19 0.18
CA ASP A 35 12.75 6.78 0.15
C ASP A 35 12.04 7.46 -1.02
N ASP A 36 11.62 6.68 -2.01
CA ASP A 36 11.02 7.15 -3.29
C ASP A 36 11.95 7.94 -4.24
N LEU A 37 13.28 7.84 -4.11
CA LEU A 37 14.20 8.45 -5.08
C LEU A 37 14.16 7.72 -6.42
N GLY A 38 14.04 8.47 -7.52
CA GLY A 38 13.96 7.93 -8.88
C GLY A 38 15.30 7.48 -9.45
N TYR A 39 15.27 6.56 -10.43
CA TYR A 39 16.47 5.99 -11.04
C TYR A 39 17.45 7.04 -11.58
N SER A 40 16.94 8.13 -12.14
CA SER A 40 17.73 9.16 -12.83
C SER A 40 17.87 10.47 -12.06
N ASP A 41 17.55 10.49 -10.76
CA ASP A 41 17.62 11.73 -9.97
C ASP A 41 19.06 12.15 -9.65
N LEU A 42 19.96 11.19 -9.41
CA LEU A 42 21.36 11.45 -9.05
C LEU A 42 22.20 11.84 -10.27
N GLY A 43 23.18 12.71 -10.06
CA GLY A 43 24.15 13.12 -11.09
C GLY A 43 24.84 11.92 -11.75
N CYS A 44 25.33 11.00 -10.93
CA CYS A 44 26.00 9.78 -11.35
C CYS A 44 25.08 8.73 -12.00
N TYR A 45 23.77 9.01 -12.10
CA TYR A 45 22.76 8.25 -12.85
C TYR A 45 22.06 9.09 -13.95
N GLY A 46 22.63 10.24 -14.31
CA GLY A 46 22.18 11.11 -15.41
C GLY A 46 21.31 12.30 -15.00
N GLY A 47 21.02 12.46 -13.72
CA GLY A 47 20.25 13.57 -13.18
C GLY A 47 20.98 14.91 -13.20
N GLU A 48 20.22 15.99 -13.15
CA GLU A 48 20.73 17.35 -13.01
C GLU A 48 20.73 17.86 -11.57
N ILE A 49 20.14 17.13 -10.63
CA ILE A 49 20.07 17.52 -9.21
C ILE A 49 21.50 17.49 -8.64
N LYS A 50 21.87 18.51 -7.86
CA LYS A 50 23.22 18.57 -7.29
C LYS A 50 23.34 17.51 -6.19
N THR A 51 24.09 16.45 -6.50
CA THR A 51 24.38 15.33 -5.59
C THR A 51 25.89 15.03 -5.55
N PRO A 52 26.75 16.06 -5.36
CA PRO A 52 28.20 15.92 -5.48
C PRO A 52 28.82 14.92 -4.51
N VAL A 53 28.19 14.65 -3.35
CA VAL A 53 28.71 13.67 -2.40
C VAL A 53 28.52 12.27 -2.95
N LEU A 54 27.30 11.92 -3.37
CA LEU A 54 27.00 10.62 -3.97
C LEU A 54 27.75 10.42 -5.30
N ASP A 55 27.92 11.49 -6.08
CA ASP A 55 28.76 11.46 -7.29
C ASP A 55 30.21 11.09 -6.93
N ALA A 56 30.80 11.72 -5.91
CA ALA A 56 32.15 11.40 -5.46
C ALA A 56 32.28 9.99 -4.85
N VAL A 57 31.24 9.50 -4.15
CA VAL A 57 31.19 8.12 -3.63
C VAL A 57 31.18 7.12 -4.80
N ALA A 58 30.42 7.42 -5.86
CA ALA A 58 30.37 6.61 -7.07
C ALA A 58 31.69 6.62 -7.86
N GLU A 59 32.34 7.78 -8.01
CA GLU A 59 33.65 7.91 -8.66
C GLU A 59 34.74 7.09 -7.96
N ARG A 60 34.68 7.01 -6.62
CA ARG A 60 35.61 6.19 -5.82
C ARG A 60 35.18 4.73 -5.68
N GLY A 61 34.01 4.39 -6.21
CA GLY A 61 33.38 3.08 -6.05
C GLY A 61 32.95 2.50 -7.39
N ILE A 62 31.80 1.86 -7.38
CA ILE A 62 31.13 1.26 -8.53
C ILE A 62 29.63 1.58 -8.48
N ARG A 63 28.97 1.50 -9.64
CA ARG A 63 27.53 1.71 -9.79
C ARG A 63 26.88 0.52 -10.48
N PHE A 64 25.77 0.02 -9.95
CA PHE A 64 24.99 -1.00 -10.64
C PHE A 64 23.99 -0.36 -11.60
N SER A 65 24.01 -0.76 -12.87
CA SER A 65 22.99 -0.32 -13.82
C SER A 65 21.67 -1.10 -13.66
N GLN A 66 21.71 -2.26 -12.99
CA GLN A 66 20.56 -3.14 -12.78
C GLN A 66 20.49 -3.62 -11.33
N PHE A 67 19.99 -2.77 -10.42
CA PHE A 67 19.73 -3.16 -9.04
C PHE A 67 18.25 -3.02 -8.68
N TYR A 68 17.72 -4.03 -8.01
CA TYR A 68 16.28 -4.23 -7.87
C TYR A 68 15.80 -4.22 -6.43
N ASN A 69 14.66 -3.57 -6.24
CA ASN A 69 13.87 -3.55 -5.02
C ASN A 69 12.52 -4.27 -5.26
N THR A 70 11.57 -4.18 -4.31
CA THR A 70 10.29 -4.89 -4.39
C THR A 70 9.12 -4.05 -4.91
N GLY A 71 9.35 -2.81 -5.34
CA GLY A 71 8.33 -1.87 -5.85
C GLY A 71 7.65 -1.03 -4.78
N ARG A 72 7.98 -1.24 -3.49
CA ARG A 72 7.37 -0.53 -2.35
C ARG A 72 8.31 -0.53 -1.14
N CYS A 73 8.17 0.47 -0.27
CA CYS A 73 9.07 0.73 0.86
C CYS A 73 9.15 -0.38 1.93
N TRP A 74 8.04 -0.75 2.59
CA TRP A 74 8.06 -1.78 3.64
C TRP A 74 8.51 -3.18 3.18
N PRO A 75 8.10 -3.69 2.00
CA PRO A 75 8.57 -5.00 1.56
C PRO A 75 10.05 -4.94 1.15
N THR A 76 10.52 -3.85 0.55
CA THR A 76 11.95 -3.68 0.23
C THR A 76 12.80 -3.71 1.48
N ARG A 77 12.43 -2.94 2.52
CA ARG A 77 13.20 -2.87 3.78
C ARG A 77 13.26 -4.22 4.50
N GLY A 78 12.16 -4.97 4.50
CA GLY A 78 12.12 -6.33 5.03
C GLY A 78 13.01 -7.29 4.23
N ALA A 79 13.00 -7.20 2.90
CA ALA A 79 13.84 -8.04 2.03
C ALA A 79 15.33 -7.70 2.18
N LEU A 80 15.66 -6.40 2.22
CA LEU A 80 17.01 -5.87 2.36
C LEU A 80 17.74 -6.41 3.60
N LEU A 81 17.06 -6.40 4.74
CA LEU A 81 17.69 -6.76 6.02
C LEU A 81 17.55 -8.24 6.37
N THR A 82 16.80 -9.04 5.61
CA THR A 82 16.68 -10.49 5.86
C THR A 82 17.37 -11.36 4.80
N GLY A 83 17.47 -10.86 3.56
CA GLY A 83 17.93 -11.65 2.42
C GLY A 83 16.86 -12.57 1.80
N TYR A 84 15.59 -12.39 2.16
CA TYR A 84 14.45 -13.15 1.63
C TYR A 84 13.48 -12.24 0.90
N TYR A 85 12.71 -12.80 -0.03
CA TYR A 85 11.57 -12.06 -0.60
C TYR A 85 10.56 -11.75 0.52
N ALA A 86 9.97 -10.57 0.48
CA ALA A 86 9.08 -10.07 1.52
C ALA A 86 7.89 -11.02 1.80
N GLN A 87 7.43 -11.74 0.78
CA GLN A 87 6.37 -12.74 0.83
C GLN A 87 6.76 -13.97 1.67
N GLN A 88 8.02 -14.42 1.57
CA GLN A 88 8.54 -15.55 2.36
C GLN A 88 8.54 -15.24 3.86
N ILE A 89 8.74 -13.98 4.21
CA ILE A 89 8.84 -13.49 5.59
C ILE A 89 7.57 -12.77 6.07
N ARG A 90 6.44 -12.89 5.35
CA ARG A 90 5.14 -12.25 5.66
C ARG A 90 5.15 -10.72 5.71
N ARG A 91 6.18 -10.07 5.16
CA ARG A 91 6.31 -8.60 5.08
C ARG A 91 5.81 -8.02 3.77
N ASP A 92 5.12 -8.80 2.96
CA ASP A 92 4.22 -8.28 1.96
C ASP A 92 3.02 -9.20 1.76
N ASN A 93 1.99 -8.70 1.08
CA ASN A 93 0.78 -9.44 0.81
C ASN A 93 1.08 -10.71 -0.01
N LEU A 94 0.51 -11.84 0.43
CA LEU A 94 0.48 -13.09 -0.32
C LEU A 94 -0.84 -13.82 -0.04
N ASP A 95 -1.55 -14.20 -1.10
CA ASP A 95 -2.91 -14.75 -1.01
C ASP A 95 -3.01 -15.96 -0.06
N GLY A 96 -3.87 -15.83 0.95
CA GLY A 96 -4.11 -16.90 1.94
C GLY A 96 -3.07 -16.98 3.06
N VAL A 97 -2.11 -16.04 3.13
CA VAL A 97 -1.11 -15.92 4.21
C VAL A 97 -1.42 -14.69 5.06
N PRO A 98 -1.42 -14.78 6.40
CA PRO A 98 -1.52 -13.61 7.27
C PRO A 98 -0.21 -12.80 7.18
N SER A 99 -0.20 -11.84 6.28
CA SER A 99 0.99 -11.10 5.81
C SER A 99 0.63 -9.64 5.46
N GLY A 100 1.57 -8.88 4.90
CA GLY A 100 1.38 -7.49 4.46
C GLY A 100 2.23 -6.49 5.25
N GLY A 101 1.99 -5.18 5.06
CA GLY A 101 2.76 -4.13 5.74
C GLY A 101 2.68 -4.14 7.26
N ARG A 102 1.70 -4.84 7.83
CA ARG A 102 1.56 -5.11 9.28
C ARG A 102 1.77 -6.58 9.66
N GLY A 103 2.21 -7.41 8.72
CA GLY A 103 2.55 -8.81 8.98
C GLY A 103 3.74 -8.93 9.92
N VAL A 104 3.81 -10.03 10.66
CA VAL A 104 4.90 -10.31 11.61
C VAL A 104 5.83 -11.35 11.00
N ARG A 105 7.14 -11.08 11.01
CA ARG A 105 8.13 -12.00 10.47
C ARG A 105 8.23 -13.26 11.32
N GLN A 106 8.58 -14.35 10.67
CA GLN A 106 8.96 -15.58 11.35
C GLN A 106 10.25 -15.36 12.16
N PRO A 107 10.38 -15.97 13.35
CA PRO A 107 11.59 -15.83 14.16
C PRO A 107 12.89 -16.27 13.46
N TRP A 108 12.82 -17.24 12.52
CA TRP A 108 14.00 -17.68 11.77
C TRP A 108 14.52 -16.64 10.77
N ALA A 109 13.67 -15.70 10.34
CA ALA A 109 14.06 -14.63 9.45
C ALA A 109 14.76 -13.55 10.27
N GLN A 110 15.99 -13.79 10.71
CA GLN A 110 16.76 -12.80 11.48
C GLN A 110 17.08 -11.57 10.62
N LEU A 111 17.24 -10.40 11.24
CA LEU A 111 17.75 -9.24 10.52
C LEU A 111 19.29 -9.25 10.53
N LEU A 112 19.89 -8.64 9.52
CA LEU A 112 21.34 -8.47 9.35
C LEU A 112 22.11 -8.11 10.64
N PRO A 113 21.70 -7.14 11.49
CA PRO A 113 22.42 -6.86 12.73
C PRO A 113 22.59 -8.08 13.65
N ASN A 114 21.59 -8.98 13.73
CA ASN A 114 21.72 -10.22 14.50
C ASN A 114 22.73 -11.21 13.90
N MET A 115 22.96 -11.13 12.59
CA MET A 115 23.97 -11.94 11.89
C MET A 115 25.37 -11.35 12.00
N LEU A 116 25.50 -10.02 12.09
CA LEU A 116 26.78 -9.32 12.24
C LEU A 116 27.27 -9.28 13.70
N LYS A 117 26.37 -9.28 14.68
CA LYS A 117 26.71 -9.31 16.11
C LYS A 117 27.72 -10.40 16.51
N PRO A 118 27.57 -11.69 16.12
CA PRO A 118 28.57 -12.72 16.43
C PRO A 118 29.91 -12.51 15.72
N LEU A 119 29.97 -11.67 14.68
CA LEU A 119 31.21 -11.28 14.00
C LEU A 119 31.90 -10.07 14.65
N GLY A 120 31.37 -9.59 15.79
CA GLY A 120 31.94 -8.50 16.59
C GLY A 120 31.40 -7.12 16.26
N TYR A 121 30.42 -7.00 15.35
CA TYR A 121 29.88 -5.70 14.95
C TYR A 121 29.01 -5.08 16.04
N ARG A 122 29.14 -3.76 16.17
CA ARG A 122 28.07 -2.92 16.74
C ARG A 122 27.14 -2.44 15.64
N SER A 123 25.84 -2.44 15.89
CA SER A 123 24.84 -2.11 14.88
C SER A 123 24.02 -0.88 15.26
N TYR A 124 23.83 0.05 14.33
CA TYR A 124 23.13 1.31 14.54
C TYR A 124 22.04 1.53 13.50
N HIS A 125 20.89 2.06 13.94
CA HIS A 125 19.78 2.42 13.06
C HIS A 125 19.51 3.93 13.13
N THR A 126 19.18 4.55 12.01
CA THR A 126 18.76 5.95 11.99
C THR A 126 17.77 6.19 10.86
N GLY A 127 16.59 6.69 11.19
CA GLY A 127 15.57 7.09 10.23
C GLY A 127 14.34 6.19 10.18
N LYS A 128 13.80 6.01 8.97
CA LYS A 128 12.57 5.28 8.71
C LYS A 128 12.80 3.77 8.85
N TRP A 129 12.10 3.15 9.81
CA TRP A 129 12.19 1.72 10.05
C TRP A 129 11.32 0.90 9.07
N HIS A 130 10.00 1.03 9.18
CA HIS A 130 9.00 0.36 8.33
C HIS A 130 9.06 -1.18 8.25
N ILE A 131 9.73 -1.81 9.22
CA ILE A 131 9.73 -3.26 9.49
C ILE A 131 8.91 -3.50 10.76
N ASP A 132 8.55 -4.75 11.06
CA ASP A 132 7.89 -5.12 12.30
C ASP A 132 8.82 -5.02 13.52
N GLY A 133 8.22 -4.75 14.70
CA GLY A 133 8.95 -4.55 15.95
C GLY A 133 9.71 -3.22 16.00
N MET A 134 10.45 -3.01 17.08
CA MET A 134 11.31 -1.84 17.25
C MET A 134 12.78 -2.16 16.92
N PRO A 135 13.60 -1.18 16.51
CA PRO A 135 14.99 -1.42 16.12
C PRO A 135 15.87 -2.14 17.16
N LEU A 136 15.91 -1.74 18.43
CA LEU A 136 16.80 -2.40 19.40
C LEU A 136 16.41 -3.86 19.65
N GLN A 137 15.11 -4.14 19.67
CA GLN A 137 14.58 -5.51 19.73
C GLN A 137 15.01 -6.39 18.55
N ASN A 138 15.42 -5.77 17.45
CA ASN A 138 15.84 -6.42 16.21
C ASN A 138 17.37 -6.37 16.00
N GLY A 139 18.16 -6.15 17.05
CA GLY A 139 19.60 -6.33 17.03
C GLY A 139 20.43 -5.06 16.93
N PHE A 140 19.80 -3.90 16.87
CA PHE A 140 20.50 -2.61 16.91
C PHE A 140 20.86 -2.24 18.36
N ASP A 141 22.02 -1.61 18.54
CA ASP A 141 22.52 -1.11 19.81
C ASP A 141 22.03 0.31 20.11
N ARG A 142 21.95 1.15 19.07
CA ARG A 142 21.42 2.52 19.12
C ARG A 142 20.48 2.76 17.96
N SER A 143 19.45 3.57 18.18
CA SER A 143 18.46 3.88 17.17
C SER A 143 17.80 5.24 17.35
N TYR A 144 17.72 6.01 16.28
CA TYR A 144 16.70 7.05 16.15
C TYR A 144 15.67 6.62 15.09
N TYR A 145 14.45 6.31 15.53
CA TYR A 145 13.36 5.90 14.65
C TYR A 145 12.38 7.06 14.42
N LEU A 146 12.40 7.59 13.20
CA LEU A 146 11.38 8.50 12.70
C LEU A 146 10.19 7.69 12.14
N GLN A 147 9.14 7.54 12.95
CA GLN A 147 7.93 6.82 12.53
C GLN A 147 7.00 7.70 11.69
N ASP A 148 6.97 9.00 11.95
CA ASP A 148 6.13 9.96 11.26
C ASP A 148 6.73 10.38 9.90
N GLN A 149 6.24 9.77 8.82
CA GLN A 149 6.63 10.09 7.45
C GLN A 149 5.80 11.24 6.86
N SER A 150 4.85 11.81 7.61
CA SER A 150 3.96 12.88 7.13
C SER A 150 4.40 14.27 7.58
N ARG A 151 5.47 14.40 8.36
CA ARG A 151 5.94 15.67 8.93
C ARG A 151 7.46 15.70 9.03
N PHE A 152 8.12 16.44 8.13
CA PHE A 152 9.57 16.61 8.18
C PHE A 152 10.00 17.68 9.19
N PHE A 153 9.15 18.65 9.49
CA PHE A 153 9.47 19.76 10.41
C PHE A 153 8.99 19.56 11.85
N SER A 154 7.97 18.73 12.06
CA SER A 154 7.31 18.60 13.37
C SER A 154 6.73 17.21 13.60
N PRO A 155 7.55 16.14 13.63
CA PRO A 155 7.06 14.77 13.81
C PRO A 155 6.34 14.58 15.14
N LEU A 156 5.23 13.83 15.10
CA LEU A 156 4.43 13.49 16.30
C LEU A 156 4.84 12.15 16.94
N GLN A 157 5.46 11.27 16.16
CA GLN A 157 5.87 9.94 16.56
C GLN A 157 7.30 9.67 16.10
N HIS A 158 8.20 9.66 17.07
CA HIS A 158 9.60 9.30 16.89
C HIS A 158 10.17 8.78 18.22
N TYR A 159 11.25 8.01 18.13
CA TYR A 159 11.78 7.23 19.25
C TYR A 159 13.30 7.27 19.25
N MET A 160 13.89 7.50 20.43
CA MET A 160 15.31 7.30 20.68
C MET A 160 15.48 6.00 21.46
N ASP A 161 16.26 5.07 20.95
CA ASP A 161 16.55 3.79 21.57
C ASP A 161 15.28 3.07 22.03
N ASP A 162 14.31 2.97 21.11
CA ASP A 162 12.97 2.39 21.29
C ASP A 162 12.08 3.10 22.34
N LYS A 163 12.54 4.21 22.93
CA LYS A 163 11.76 5.05 23.83
C LYS A 163 11.15 6.22 23.08
N ARG A 164 9.85 6.42 23.25
CA ARG A 164 9.12 7.51 22.59
C ARG A 164 9.62 8.85 23.07
N LEU A 165 10.00 9.73 22.15
CA LEU A 165 10.35 11.12 22.42
C LEU A 165 9.09 12.01 22.42
N PRO A 166 9.14 13.18 23.09
CA PRO A 166 8.08 14.19 22.97
C PRO A 166 7.87 14.64 21.53
N LYS A 167 6.65 15.02 21.15
CA LYS A 167 6.42 15.58 19.81
C LYS A 167 7.30 16.81 19.60
N VAL A 168 7.78 17.01 18.38
CA VAL A 168 8.47 18.24 18.00
C VAL A 168 7.41 19.29 17.71
N GLU A 169 7.47 20.42 18.42
CA GLU A 169 6.56 21.54 18.21
C GLU A 169 6.87 22.28 16.90
N ARG A 170 5.85 22.89 16.30
CA ARG A 170 6.02 23.74 15.12
C ARG A 170 6.81 25.00 15.47
N GLY A 171 7.55 25.54 14.49
CA GLY A 171 8.36 26.75 14.66
C GLY A 171 9.73 26.51 15.31
N THR A 172 10.13 25.25 15.50
CA THR A 172 11.50 24.89 15.86
C THR A 172 12.38 24.75 14.60
N ASP A 173 13.69 24.73 14.78
CA ASP A 173 14.66 24.49 13.69
C ASP A 173 14.77 23.01 13.28
N PHE A 174 13.85 22.16 13.75
CA PHE A 174 13.87 20.75 13.43
C PHE A 174 13.56 20.54 11.95
N TYR A 175 14.46 19.82 11.27
CA TYR A 175 14.19 19.23 9.97
C TYR A 175 14.69 17.79 9.96
N ALA A 176 13.81 16.85 9.64
CA ALA A 176 14.03 15.42 9.78
C ALA A 176 15.34 14.96 9.14
N THR A 177 15.63 15.37 7.90
CA THR A 177 16.86 14.96 7.19
C THR A 177 18.13 15.39 7.94
N ILE A 178 18.16 16.59 8.52
CA ILE A 178 19.29 17.08 9.32
C ILE A 178 19.37 16.30 10.64
N ALA A 179 18.26 16.16 11.35
CA ALA A 179 18.21 15.45 12.63
C ALA A 179 18.63 13.97 12.52
N LEU A 180 18.33 13.32 11.39
CA LEU A 180 18.80 11.97 11.11
C LEU A 180 20.31 11.92 10.90
N ALA A 181 20.90 12.86 10.16
CA ALA A 181 22.36 12.91 10.02
C ALA A 181 23.07 13.28 11.33
N ASP A 182 22.50 14.18 12.13
CA ASP A 182 23.02 14.56 13.45
C ASP A 182 23.12 13.34 14.37
N HIS A 183 22.04 12.57 14.50
CA HIS A 183 22.06 11.33 15.28
C HIS A 183 23.08 10.33 14.71
N ALA A 184 23.16 10.19 13.38
CA ALA A 184 24.12 9.26 12.80
C ALA A 184 25.58 9.65 13.15
N ILE A 185 25.91 10.94 13.08
CA ILE A 185 27.22 11.50 13.45
C ILE A 185 27.49 11.33 14.94
N GLU A 186 26.50 11.60 15.80
CA GLU A 186 26.59 11.40 17.25
C GLU A 186 26.98 9.97 17.59
N VAL A 187 26.27 8.99 17.03
CA VAL A 187 26.53 7.56 17.25
C VAL A 187 27.91 7.15 16.74
N LEU A 188 28.35 7.68 15.60
CA LEU A 188 29.69 7.41 15.07
C LEU A 188 30.80 7.99 15.97
N LYS A 189 30.61 9.20 16.51
CA LYS A 189 31.54 9.79 17.48
C LYS A 189 31.62 8.96 18.76
N GLU A 190 30.47 8.55 19.30
CA GLU A 190 30.40 7.66 20.46
C GLU A 190 31.08 6.32 20.18
N HIS A 191 30.83 5.75 19.00
CA HIS A 191 31.47 4.52 18.56
C HIS A 191 32.99 4.66 18.56
N LYS A 192 33.54 5.73 17.96
CA LYS A 192 35.00 5.95 17.98
C LYS A 192 35.55 6.05 19.40
N ALA A 193 34.85 6.78 20.27
CA ALA A 193 35.30 7.05 21.63
C ALA A 193 35.28 5.80 22.52
N ASN A 194 34.25 4.95 22.38
CA ASN A 194 33.96 3.89 23.34
C ASN A 194 34.13 2.47 22.79
N HIS A 195 34.15 2.31 21.46
CA HIS A 195 34.07 1.02 20.75
C HIS A 195 34.93 0.98 19.49
N GLY A 196 35.93 1.86 19.35
CA GLY A 196 36.73 2.00 18.13
C GLY A 196 37.55 0.77 17.75
N GLU A 197 37.65 -0.22 18.63
CA GLU A 197 38.26 -1.54 18.37
C GLU A 197 37.32 -2.53 17.66
N LYS A 198 36.03 -2.20 17.52
CA LYS A 198 35.01 -3.05 16.89
C LYS A 198 34.54 -2.43 15.59
N PRO A 199 34.20 -3.23 14.56
CA PRO A 199 33.56 -2.68 13.37
C PRO A 199 32.12 -2.24 13.65
N PHE A 200 31.61 -1.29 12.88
CA PHE A 200 30.20 -0.88 12.94
C PHE A 200 29.41 -1.27 11.69
N PHE A 201 28.11 -1.48 11.87
CA PHE A 201 27.10 -1.49 10.82
C PHE A 201 26.09 -0.38 11.10
N HIS A 202 25.99 0.62 10.22
CA HIS A 202 25.04 1.72 10.36
C HIS A 202 24.03 1.69 9.22
N TYR A 203 22.77 1.41 9.55
CA TYR A 203 21.65 1.53 8.63
C TYR A 203 21.02 2.92 8.74
N LEU A 204 21.37 3.80 7.80
CA LEU A 204 20.91 5.19 7.70
C LEU A 204 19.81 5.29 6.64
N ALA A 205 18.56 5.23 7.06
CA ALA A 205 17.40 5.15 6.19
C ALA A 205 16.62 6.47 6.21
N PHE A 206 16.99 7.40 5.34
CA PHE A 206 16.29 8.67 5.21
C PHE A 206 14.81 8.47 4.84
N ALA A 207 13.97 9.42 5.25
CA ALA A 207 12.60 9.54 4.76
C ALA A 207 12.53 10.41 3.48
N ALA A 208 13.57 11.17 3.15
CA ALA A 208 13.64 11.95 1.92
C ALA A 208 13.94 11.04 0.71
N PRO A 209 13.45 11.38 -0.50
CA PRO A 209 12.55 12.49 -0.84
C PRO A 209 11.03 12.15 -0.81
N HIS A 210 10.59 11.19 0.00
CA HIS A 210 9.18 10.77 0.09
C HIS A 210 8.26 11.94 0.44
N PHE A 211 7.01 11.89 -0.06
CA PHE A 211 6.00 12.91 0.25
C PHE A 211 5.57 12.90 1.73
N PRO A 212 5.06 14.02 2.29
CA PRO A 212 4.86 15.30 1.63
C PRO A 212 6.20 15.94 1.22
N LEU A 213 6.21 16.58 0.06
CA LEU A 213 7.37 17.31 -0.42
C LEU A 213 7.62 18.49 0.52
N HIS A 214 8.58 18.33 1.43
CA HIS A 214 8.94 19.28 2.48
C HIS A 214 10.43 19.58 2.41
N ALA A 215 10.80 20.82 2.13
CA ALA A 215 12.19 21.26 2.06
C ALA A 215 12.36 22.64 2.69
N LEU A 216 13.57 22.91 3.17
CA LEU A 216 13.91 24.22 3.73
C LEU A 216 13.78 25.30 2.64
N PRO A 217 13.27 26.50 2.97
CA PRO A 217 13.06 27.56 1.98
C PRO A 217 14.31 27.90 1.16
N GLU A 218 15.48 27.99 1.81
CA GLU A 218 16.76 28.26 1.16
C GLU A 218 17.20 27.15 0.20
N ASP A 219 16.74 25.91 0.42
CA ASP A 219 17.03 24.79 -0.46
C ASP A 219 16.10 24.81 -1.69
N ILE A 220 14.83 25.17 -1.52
CA ILE A 220 13.86 25.33 -2.62
C ILE A 220 14.31 26.45 -3.56
N GLU A 221 14.78 27.57 -3.00
CA GLU A 221 15.24 28.74 -3.73
C GLU A 221 16.31 28.41 -4.78
N ARG A 222 17.19 27.44 -4.49
CA ARG A 222 18.25 26.97 -5.41
C ARG A 222 17.72 26.31 -6.69
N TYR A 223 16.46 25.90 -6.71
CA TYR A 223 15.84 25.13 -7.79
C TYR A 223 14.59 25.79 -8.39
N LYS A 224 14.11 26.91 -7.82
CA LYS A 224 12.79 27.51 -8.14
C LYS A 224 12.50 27.70 -9.63
N ASP A 225 13.52 28.06 -10.42
CA ASP A 225 13.38 28.33 -11.85
C ASP A 225 13.87 27.18 -12.73
N LYS A 226 14.55 26.19 -12.15
CA LYS A 226 15.22 25.11 -12.91
C LYS A 226 14.24 24.21 -13.65
N TYR A 227 13.04 24.05 -13.10
CA TYR A 227 12.00 23.14 -13.61
C TYR A 227 10.82 23.88 -14.24
N LYS A 228 10.94 25.18 -14.53
CA LYS A 228 9.98 25.94 -15.35
C LYS A 228 10.15 25.61 -16.84
N ARG A 229 10.14 24.32 -17.15
CA ARG A 229 10.37 23.77 -18.48
C ARG A 229 9.80 22.36 -18.55
N ASP A 230 9.55 21.93 -19.77
CA ASP A 230 8.92 20.66 -20.10
C ASP A 230 9.62 19.45 -19.42
N TRP A 231 8.83 18.66 -18.68
CA TRP A 231 9.32 17.45 -18.04
C TRP A 231 9.83 16.41 -19.05
N GLU A 232 9.32 16.36 -20.28
CA GLU A 232 9.80 15.47 -21.34
C GLU A 232 11.18 15.92 -21.85
N VAL A 233 11.43 17.23 -21.89
CA VAL A 233 12.76 17.78 -22.21
C VAL A 233 13.76 17.37 -21.14
N VAL A 234 13.42 17.54 -19.85
CA VAL A 234 14.27 17.10 -18.73
C VAL A 234 14.51 15.58 -18.80
N ARG A 235 13.45 14.80 -19.05
CA ARG A 235 13.50 13.35 -19.19
C ARG A 235 14.42 12.89 -20.31
N ASN A 236 14.34 13.52 -21.48
CA ASN A 236 15.24 13.25 -22.60
C ASN A 236 16.68 13.64 -22.26
N GLU A 237 16.93 14.79 -21.66
CA GLU A 237 18.28 15.19 -21.24
C GLU A 237 18.90 14.18 -20.26
N ARG A 238 18.13 13.69 -19.27
CA ARG A 238 18.59 12.66 -18.34
C ARG A 238 18.98 11.38 -19.09
N HIS A 239 18.12 10.93 -20.01
CA HIS A 239 18.42 9.77 -20.86
C HIS A 239 19.66 9.98 -21.74
N GLN A 240 19.84 11.15 -22.35
CA GLN A 240 21.04 11.46 -23.12
C GLN A 240 22.31 11.43 -22.26
N ARG A 241 22.25 11.92 -21.02
CA ARG A 241 23.39 11.80 -20.08
C ARG A 241 23.66 10.34 -19.73
N GLN A 242 22.64 9.52 -19.49
CA GLN A 242 22.77 8.08 -19.23
C GLN A 242 23.43 7.34 -20.39
N LEU A 243 23.03 7.63 -21.64
CA LEU A 243 23.65 7.09 -22.85
C LEU A 243 25.12 7.55 -22.96
N LYS A 244 25.37 8.84 -22.80
CA LYS A 244 26.72 9.43 -22.92
C LYS A 244 27.70 8.85 -21.90
N MET A 245 27.25 8.56 -20.68
CA MET A 245 28.10 7.96 -19.66
C MET A 245 28.20 6.44 -19.77
N GLY A 246 27.43 5.78 -20.66
CA GLY A 246 27.43 4.32 -20.80
C GLY A 246 26.72 3.58 -19.67
N LEU A 247 25.84 4.25 -18.92
CA LEU A 247 25.07 3.60 -17.84
C LEU A 247 24.09 2.55 -18.40
N LEU A 248 23.41 2.91 -19.50
CA LEU A 248 22.44 2.07 -20.20
C LEU A 248 22.62 2.24 -21.71
N ASN A 249 22.32 1.18 -22.46
CA ASN A 249 22.18 1.22 -23.91
C ASN A 249 20.75 0.79 -24.28
N THR A 250 19.77 1.62 -23.94
CA THR A 250 18.35 1.34 -24.20
C THR A 250 17.65 2.60 -24.68
N LYS A 251 16.54 2.44 -25.41
CA LYS A 251 15.72 3.57 -25.85
C LYS A 251 14.81 4.03 -24.72
N LEU A 252 14.59 5.33 -24.64
CA LEU A 252 13.61 5.91 -23.72
C LEU A 252 12.22 5.30 -23.92
N SER A 253 11.54 4.90 -22.84
CA SER A 253 10.15 4.44 -22.91
C SER A 253 9.21 5.57 -23.32
N GLU A 254 8.06 5.22 -23.87
CA GLU A 254 7.00 6.20 -24.15
C GLU A 254 6.38 6.71 -22.84
N VAL A 255 5.86 7.94 -22.87
CA VAL A 255 5.10 8.49 -21.74
C VAL A 255 3.73 7.85 -21.75
N GLU A 256 3.38 7.19 -20.66
CA GLU A 256 2.10 6.50 -20.52
C GLU A 256 1.03 7.50 -20.04
N SER A 257 0.47 8.28 -20.98
CA SER A 257 -0.46 9.40 -20.70
C SER A 257 -1.70 9.02 -19.89
N ASP A 258 -2.13 7.76 -19.98
CA ASP A 258 -3.31 7.25 -19.28
C ASP A 258 -3.00 6.75 -17.86
N VAL A 259 -1.71 6.61 -17.50
CA VAL A 259 -1.27 6.15 -16.19
C VAL A 259 -1.26 7.31 -15.21
N GLY A 260 -2.16 7.23 -14.22
CA GLY A 260 -2.28 8.18 -13.13
C GLY A 260 -1.64 7.71 -11.82
N PRO A 261 -1.96 8.36 -10.69
CA PRO A 261 -1.54 7.86 -9.38
C PRO A 261 -2.08 6.44 -9.14
N PRO A 262 -1.32 5.55 -8.47
CA PRO A 262 -1.74 4.16 -8.20
C PRO A 262 -3.00 4.08 -7.33
N TYR A 263 -3.27 5.15 -6.56
CA TYR A 263 -4.45 5.29 -5.74
C TYR A 263 -5.17 6.59 -6.11
N HIS A 264 -6.44 6.48 -6.48
CA HIS A 264 -7.21 7.62 -6.98
C HIS A 264 -8.05 8.24 -5.87
N PHE A 265 -7.79 9.51 -5.57
CA PHE A 265 -8.50 10.31 -4.56
C PHE A 265 -8.98 11.65 -5.19
N PRO A 266 -10.11 11.67 -5.91
CA PRO A 266 -10.61 12.88 -6.58
C PRO A 266 -10.76 14.08 -5.64
N GLU A 267 -11.21 13.85 -4.40
CA GLU A 267 -11.36 14.87 -3.38
C GLU A 267 -10.03 15.51 -2.97
N HIS A 268 -8.92 14.80 -3.09
CA HIS A 268 -7.59 15.36 -2.80
C HIS A 268 -7.12 16.28 -3.93
N LEU A 269 -7.52 16.03 -5.18
CA LEU A 269 -7.25 16.95 -6.29
C LEU A 269 -7.98 18.28 -6.07
N GLU A 270 -9.21 18.25 -5.56
CA GLU A 270 -9.95 19.47 -5.20
C GLU A 270 -9.23 20.27 -4.09
N ILE A 271 -8.67 19.57 -3.09
CA ILE A 271 -7.89 20.19 -2.00
C ILE A 271 -6.60 20.82 -2.53
N LEU A 272 -5.87 20.15 -3.43
CA LEU A 272 -4.62 20.64 -4.02
C LEU A 272 -4.87 21.82 -4.99
N GLY A 273 -6.06 21.90 -5.57
CA GLY A 273 -6.48 22.98 -6.45
C GLY A 273 -6.09 22.77 -7.92
N GLU A 274 -6.46 23.73 -8.76
CA GLU A 274 -6.41 23.62 -10.23
C GLU A 274 -5.00 23.54 -10.85
N GLY A 275 -3.94 23.84 -10.07
CA GLY A 275 -2.56 23.67 -10.50
C GLY A 275 -2.12 22.20 -10.55
N GLU A 276 -2.83 21.31 -9.85
CA GLU A 276 -2.52 19.89 -9.84
C GLU A 276 -3.03 19.16 -11.09
N VAL A 277 -2.27 18.18 -11.56
CA VAL A 277 -2.64 17.32 -12.69
C VAL A 277 -2.42 15.86 -12.33
N ASN A 278 -3.42 15.03 -12.62
CA ASN A 278 -3.42 13.62 -12.22
C ASN A 278 -2.87 12.68 -13.30
N ARG A 279 -2.33 13.21 -14.40
CA ARG A 279 -1.77 12.46 -15.54
C ARG A 279 -0.54 13.18 -16.10
N PRO A 280 0.40 12.45 -16.72
CA PRO A 280 1.56 13.03 -17.38
C PRO A 280 1.16 13.54 -18.78
N VAL A 281 0.32 14.58 -18.83
CA VAL A 281 -0.14 15.20 -20.09
C VAL A 281 1.00 15.95 -20.80
N ALA A 282 0.84 16.28 -22.08
CA ALA A 282 1.83 17.09 -22.78
C ALA A 282 2.04 18.44 -22.08
N TRP A 283 3.29 18.87 -21.86
CA TRP A 283 3.57 20.12 -21.12
C TRP A 283 2.90 21.36 -21.73
N ASN A 284 2.83 21.42 -23.07
CA ASN A 284 2.22 22.55 -23.78
C ASN A 284 0.68 22.59 -23.66
N SER A 285 0.02 21.53 -23.18
CA SER A 285 -1.41 21.56 -22.89
C SER A 285 -1.72 22.02 -21.47
N LEU A 286 -0.71 22.16 -20.61
CA LEU A 286 -0.85 22.71 -19.27
C LEU A 286 -1.11 24.22 -19.32
N THR A 287 -2.00 24.69 -18.45
CA THR A 287 -2.12 26.12 -18.14
C THR A 287 -0.85 26.64 -17.46
N GLU A 288 -0.59 27.95 -17.51
CA GLU A 288 0.58 28.53 -16.82
C GLU A 288 0.58 28.23 -15.32
N LYS A 289 -0.59 28.27 -14.67
CA LYS A 289 -0.73 27.90 -13.25
C LYS A 289 -0.34 26.44 -12.99
N GLN A 290 -0.70 25.53 -13.89
CA GLN A 290 -0.28 24.13 -13.78
C GLN A 290 1.23 23.99 -14.01
N LYS A 291 1.80 24.65 -15.01
CA LYS A 291 3.26 24.62 -15.26
C LYS A 291 4.03 25.10 -14.04
N ASP A 292 3.65 26.25 -13.46
CA ASP A 292 4.28 26.80 -12.26
C ASP A 292 4.15 25.88 -11.05
N PHE A 293 2.95 25.32 -10.82
CA PHE A 293 2.71 24.41 -9.71
C PHE A 293 3.53 23.11 -9.85
N GLN A 294 3.52 22.50 -11.03
CA GLN A 294 4.31 21.29 -11.29
C GLN A 294 5.82 21.57 -11.21
N ALA A 295 6.30 22.68 -11.76
CA ALA A 295 7.70 23.09 -11.64
C ALA A 295 8.13 23.25 -10.18
N THR A 296 7.28 23.89 -9.36
CA THR A 296 7.52 24.09 -7.93
C THR A 296 7.65 22.76 -7.19
N LYS A 297 6.77 21.79 -7.45
CA LYS A 297 6.87 20.45 -6.85
C LYS A 297 8.19 19.76 -7.18
N MET A 298 8.65 19.84 -8.42
CA MET A 298 9.95 19.27 -8.81
C MET A 298 11.13 20.01 -8.18
N ALA A 299 11.04 21.33 -8.02
CA ALA A 299 12.05 22.11 -7.31
C ALA A 299 12.18 21.69 -5.84
N ILE A 300 11.06 21.44 -5.15
CA ILE A 300 11.06 20.95 -3.77
C ILE A 300 11.65 19.52 -3.70
N HIS A 301 11.27 18.63 -4.62
CA HIS A 301 11.84 17.27 -4.70
C HIS A 301 13.37 17.31 -4.88
N ALA A 302 13.86 18.14 -5.81
CA ALA A 302 15.28 18.35 -6.01
C ALA A 302 15.99 18.94 -4.78
N ALA A 303 15.35 19.88 -4.08
CA ALA A 303 15.85 20.46 -2.84
C ALA A 303 15.98 19.43 -1.73
N MET A 304 15.01 18.51 -1.58
CA MET A 304 15.07 17.41 -0.60
C MET A 304 16.24 16.47 -0.88
N ILE A 305 16.48 16.13 -2.16
CA ILE A 305 17.58 15.25 -2.57
C ILE A 305 18.93 15.93 -2.36
N ASP A 306 19.08 17.21 -2.74
CA ASP A 306 20.30 18.00 -2.52
C ASP A 306 20.61 18.14 -1.01
N ARG A 307 19.59 18.38 -0.18
CA ARG A 307 19.74 18.37 1.28
C ARG A 307 20.21 17.01 1.77
N MET A 308 19.55 15.93 1.37
CA MET A 308 19.97 14.57 1.75
C MET A 308 21.43 14.30 1.36
N ASP A 309 21.87 14.68 0.16
CA ASP A 309 23.26 14.51 -0.28
C ASP A 309 24.26 15.26 0.61
N ARG A 310 23.98 16.52 0.95
CA ARG A 310 24.82 17.31 1.88
C ARG A 310 24.88 16.68 3.27
N GLU A 311 23.75 16.17 3.77
CA GLU A 311 23.68 15.50 5.07
C GLU A 311 24.44 14.16 5.06
N ILE A 312 24.37 13.40 3.95
CA ILE A 312 25.24 12.23 3.72
C ILE A 312 26.72 12.66 3.75
N GLY A 313 27.05 13.80 3.14
CA GLY A 313 28.40 14.37 3.16
C GLY A 313 28.94 14.60 4.56
N ARG A 314 28.11 15.07 5.49
CA ARG A 314 28.50 15.27 6.90
C ARG A 314 28.78 13.92 7.59
N VAL A 315 27.96 12.89 7.34
CA VAL A 315 28.18 11.54 7.89
C VAL A 315 29.47 10.92 7.33
N VAL A 316 29.70 11.00 6.02
CA VAL A 316 30.93 10.51 5.38
C VAL A 316 32.16 11.28 5.87
N LYS A 317 32.03 12.60 6.10
CA LYS A 317 33.09 13.42 6.71
C LYS A 317 33.42 12.92 8.12
N GLN A 318 32.42 12.59 8.94
CA GLN A 318 32.66 12.03 10.28
C GLN A 318 33.45 10.71 10.22
N ILE A 319 33.10 9.80 9.30
CA ILE A 319 33.84 8.54 9.12
C ILE A 319 35.29 8.80 8.70
N ARG A 320 35.52 9.80 7.83
CA ARG A 320 36.86 10.24 7.46
C ARG A 320 37.65 10.80 8.65
N GLU A 321 37.02 11.62 9.48
CA GLU A 321 37.65 12.19 10.69
C GLU A 321 38.01 11.12 11.72
N MET A 322 37.32 9.97 11.71
CA MET A 322 37.67 8.81 12.53
C MET A 322 38.84 7.98 11.97
N GLY A 323 39.30 8.29 10.75
CA GLY A 323 40.32 7.51 10.03
C GLY A 323 39.79 6.24 9.37
N GLU A 324 38.47 6.04 9.30
CA GLU A 324 37.85 4.75 8.96
C GLU A 324 37.33 4.68 7.52
N LEU A 325 37.42 5.78 6.74
CA LEU A 325 36.76 5.88 5.44
C LEU A 325 37.22 4.81 4.45
N ASP A 326 38.52 4.53 4.39
CA ASP A 326 39.06 3.59 3.40
C ASP A 326 38.64 2.13 3.71
N ASN A 327 38.47 1.81 4.99
CA ASN A 327 37.97 0.52 5.47
C ASN A 327 36.45 0.50 5.73
N THR A 328 35.69 1.46 5.18
CA THR A 328 34.23 1.46 5.26
C THR A 328 33.61 1.10 3.91
N ILE A 329 32.75 0.09 3.90
CA ILE A 329 31.85 -0.18 2.77
C ILE A 329 30.67 0.77 2.89
N ILE A 330 30.58 1.72 1.95
CA ILE A 330 29.44 2.61 1.80
C ILE A 330 28.54 2.08 0.69
N LEU A 331 27.28 1.78 1.03
CA LEU A 331 26.24 1.44 0.07
C LEU A 331 25.18 2.54 0.05
N PHE A 332 24.77 2.99 -1.13
CA PHE A 332 23.62 3.88 -1.30
C PHE A 332 22.61 3.25 -2.26
N LEU A 333 21.33 3.24 -1.88
CA LEU A 333 20.23 2.78 -2.72
C LEU A 333 18.92 3.52 -2.42
N SER A 334 17.93 3.38 -3.30
CA SER A 334 16.53 3.78 -3.06
C SER A 334 15.66 2.54 -2.80
N ASP A 335 14.59 2.68 -2.02
CA ASP A 335 13.73 1.56 -1.63
C ASP A 335 12.66 1.17 -2.65
N ASN A 336 12.35 2.06 -3.59
CA ASN A 336 11.52 1.84 -4.75
C ASN A 336 11.75 2.95 -5.78
N GLY A 337 11.20 2.79 -6.99
CA GLY A 337 11.19 3.85 -7.98
C GLY A 337 10.45 5.10 -7.49
N CYS A 338 10.57 6.20 -8.25
CA CYS A 338 9.93 7.46 -7.92
C CYS A 338 8.42 7.30 -7.80
N SER A 339 7.80 8.05 -6.88
CA SER A 339 6.37 7.96 -6.60
C SER A 339 5.54 8.88 -7.49
N ALA A 340 4.52 8.31 -8.12
CA ALA A 340 3.47 9.04 -8.82
C ALA A 340 2.20 9.25 -7.97
N GLU A 341 2.24 8.93 -6.68
CA GLU A 341 1.11 9.10 -5.76
C GLU A 341 0.65 10.56 -5.71
N ILE A 342 -0.66 10.77 -5.55
CA ILE A 342 -1.26 12.08 -5.26
C ILE A 342 -2.24 11.88 -4.12
N MET A 343 -1.99 12.51 -2.98
CA MET A 343 -2.83 12.42 -1.80
C MET A 343 -2.53 13.52 -0.81
N VAL A 344 -3.48 13.77 0.10
CA VAL A 344 -3.32 14.64 1.26
C VAL A 344 -3.53 13.80 2.52
N ARG A 345 -2.60 13.86 3.48
CA ARG A 345 -2.68 13.18 4.79
C ARG A 345 -2.19 14.11 5.90
N GLY A 346 -2.00 13.56 7.11
CA GLY A 346 -1.40 14.30 8.21
C GLY A 346 -2.23 15.52 8.62
N ASP A 347 -1.60 16.69 8.60
CA ASP A 347 -2.20 17.96 9.01
C ASP A 347 -3.07 18.61 7.91
N GLY A 348 -3.18 17.97 6.74
CA GLY A 348 -3.88 18.51 5.58
C GLY A 348 -2.97 19.32 4.66
N HIS A 349 -3.56 20.13 3.79
CA HIS A 349 -2.84 21.02 2.90
C HIS A 349 -3.50 22.39 2.95
N ASP A 350 -2.74 23.38 3.41
CA ASP A 350 -3.07 24.79 3.23
C ASP A 350 -2.59 25.25 1.85
N ARG A 351 -3.51 25.79 1.06
CA ARG A 351 -3.26 26.28 -0.31
C ARG A 351 -2.57 27.64 -0.33
N ASP A 352 -2.71 28.41 0.75
CA ASP A 352 -2.17 29.75 0.88
C ASP A 352 -0.79 29.77 1.56
N ALA A 353 -0.37 28.62 2.12
CA ALA A 353 0.95 28.45 2.71
C ALA A 353 2.05 28.29 1.63
N PRO A 354 3.30 28.69 1.91
CA PRO A 354 4.43 28.47 1.01
C PRO A 354 4.58 26.98 0.65
N PRO A 355 4.64 26.62 -0.66
CA PRO A 355 4.90 25.25 -1.10
C PRO A 355 6.18 24.69 -0.49
N GLY A 356 6.12 23.46 0.05
CA GLY A 356 7.27 22.83 0.69
C GLY A 356 7.37 23.08 2.20
N SER A 357 6.52 23.94 2.76
CA SER A 357 6.43 24.17 4.21
C SER A 357 5.64 23.09 4.95
N ALA A 358 5.75 23.10 6.29
CA ALA A 358 5.04 22.19 7.19
C ALA A 358 3.50 22.20 7.05
N ASP A 359 2.94 23.25 6.47
CA ASP A 359 1.50 23.44 6.27
C ASP A 359 0.99 22.85 4.94
N THR A 360 1.90 22.37 4.10
CA THR A 360 1.54 21.80 2.79
C THR A 360 1.66 20.28 2.79
N TYR A 361 0.87 19.61 1.95
CA TYR A 361 1.01 18.18 1.70
C TYR A 361 0.99 17.92 0.20
N LEU A 362 2.16 18.09 -0.42
CA LEU A 362 2.33 17.92 -1.85
C LEU A 362 2.97 16.56 -2.15
N CYS A 363 2.55 15.92 -3.24
CA CYS A 363 3.20 14.74 -3.79
C CYS A 363 3.73 15.05 -5.19
N LEU A 364 4.77 14.36 -5.66
CA LEU A 364 5.40 14.69 -6.94
C LEU A 364 4.44 14.52 -8.13
N GLY A 365 3.66 13.44 -8.15
CA GLY A 365 2.69 13.14 -9.22
C GLY A 365 3.32 12.50 -10.46
N PRO A 366 2.50 12.07 -11.43
CA PRO A 366 2.92 11.17 -12.50
C PRO A 366 3.84 11.79 -13.55
N GLY A 367 3.70 13.08 -13.89
CA GLY A 367 4.56 13.76 -14.89
C GLY A 367 6.03 13.73 -14.50
N TRP A 368 6.34 14.31 -13.34
CA TRP A 368 7.71 14.31 -12.83
C TRP A 368 8.18 12.93 -12.38
N SER A 369 7.32 12.06 -11.84
CA SER A 369 7.70 10.67 -11.54
C SER A 369 8.15 9.90 -12.79
N THR A 370 7.49 10.09 -13.94
CA THR A 370 7.91 9.53 -15.24
C THR A 370 9.30 10.02 -15.66
N THR A 371 9.61 11.28 -15.35
CA THR A 371 10.92 11.87 -15.60
C THR A 371 11.99 11.30 -14.67
N CYS A 372 11.67 11.16 -13.38
CA CYS A 372 12.60 10.66 -12.37
C CYS A 372 12.98 9.20 -12.58
N ASN A 373 12.08 8.40 -13.15
CA ASN A 373 12.31 6.99 -13.46
C ASN A 373 12.89 6.73 -14.87
N ALA A 374 13.34 7.77 -15.60
CA ALA A 374 13.94 7.58 -16.91
C ALA A 374 15.11 6.56 -16.88
N PRO A 375 15.17 5.62 -17.84
CA PRO A 375 14.38 5.54 -19.07
C PRO A 375 13.17 4.59 -18.98
N PHE A 376 12.73 4.23 -17.78
CA PHE A 376 11.81 3.11 -17.55
C PHE A 376 10.33 3.52 -17.54
N ARG A 377 9.45 2.52 -17.71
CA ARG A 377 7.98 2.64 -17.63
C ARG A 377 7.49 2.54 -16.19
N MET A 378 6.34 3.16 -15.91
CA MET A 378 5.66 3.14 -14.62
C MET A 378 6.51 3.63 -13.44
N HIS A 379 6.03 3.40 -12.22
CA HIS A 379 6.47 4.08 -11.00
C HIS A 379 6.45 3.12 -9.80
N LYS A 380 6.77 3.63 -8.60
CA LYS A 380 6.46 2.98 -7.32
C LYS A 380 5.08 2.32 -7.33
N THR A 381 4.96 1.14 -6.70
CA THR A 381 3.80 0.22 -6.67
C THR A 381 3.78 -0.81 -7.80
N TRP A 382 4.25 -0.48 -9.00
CA TRP A 382 4.30 -1.44 -10.11
C TRP A 382 5.59 -2.27 -10.09
N THR A 383 5.54 -3.47 -10.68
CA THR A 383 6.70 -4.36 -10.85
C THR A 383 7.43 -4.19 -12.19
N HIS A 384 7.05 -3.17 -12.96
CA HIS A 384 7.78 -2.67 -14.13
C HIS A 384 9.07 -1.97 -13.68
N GLU A 385 10.01 -1.80 -14.59
CA GLU A 385 11.35 -1.28 -14.29
C GLU A 385 11.34 0.06 -13.57
N GLY A 386 10.41 0.97 -13.88
CA GLY A 386 10.32 2.27 -13.20
C GLY A 386 9.81 2.18 -11.76
N GLY A 387 9.28 1.04 -11.33
CA GLY A 387 8.92 0.77 -9.92
C GLY A 387 9.99 0.00 -9.16
N ILE A 388 10.71 -0.91 -9.82
CA ILE A 388 11.61 -1.87 -9.16
C ILE A 388 13.10 -1.64 -9.40
N ALA A 389 13.52 -0.87 -10.41
CA ALA A 389 14.93 -0.59 -10.65
C ALA A 389 15.34 0.74 -10.02
N THR A 390 16.40 0.71 -9.22
CA THR A 390 16.90 1.88 -8.47
C THR A 390 18.42 1.92 -8.50
N PRO A 391 19.02 3.09 -8.19
CA PRO A 391 20.46 3.19 -8.04
C PRO A 391 20.98 2.22 -6.96
N LEU A 392 22.15 1.65 -7.20
CA LEU A 392 23.00 1.09 -6.15
C LEU A 392 24.43 1.55 -6.40
N ILE A 393 24.95 2.34 -5.46
CA ILE A 393 26.34 2.78 -5.43
C ILE A 393 27.03 1.99 -4.32
N VAL A 394 28.23 1.47 -4.61
CA VAL A 394 29.06 0.79 -3.61
C VAL A 394 30.46 1.37 -3.66
N SER A 395 30.96 1.84 -2.52
CA SER A 395 32.33 2.33 -2.37
C SER A 395 33.00 1.60 -1.22
N TRP A 396 34.22 1.11 -1.45
CA TRP A 396 35.07 0.50 -0.42
C TRP A 396 36.52 0.65 -0.86
N PRO A 397 37.18 1.78 -0.55
CA PRO A 397 38.47 2.13 -1.12
C PRO A 397 39.55 1.07 -0.92
N SER A 398 39.63 0.45 0.26
CA SER A 398 40.61 -0.61 0.56
C SER A 398 40.27 -1.96 -0.08
N GLY A 399 38.99 -2.30 -0.24
CA GLY A 399 38.58 -3.63 -0.71
C GLY A 399 38.23 -3.72 -2.20
N LEU A 400 38.03 -2.59 -2.87
CA LEU A 400 37.76 -2.53 -4.32
C LEU A 400 38.89 -1.81 -5.04
N LYS A 401 39.30 -2.32 -6.20
CA LYS A 401 40.22 -1.65 -7.11
C LYS A 401 39.50 -0.76 -8.13
N ALA A 402 38.27 -1.12 -8.48
CA ALA A 402 37.45 -0.39 -9.44
C ALA A 402 37.11 1.02 -8.94
N ARG A 403 37.10 1.99 -9.86
CA ARG A 403 36.81 3.40 -9.60
C ARG A 403 35.92 3.95 -10.70
N GLY A 404 34.68 4.29 -10.37
CA GLY A 404 33.70 4.85 -11.29
C GLY A 404 33.06 3.85 -12.26
N GLU A 405 33.45 2.58 -12.21
CA GLU A 405 32.98 1.55 -13.15
C GLU A 405 31.51 1.16 -12.92
N PHE A 406 30.87 0.68 -14.00
CA PHE A 406 29.55 0.06 -13.91
C PHE A 406 29.63 -1.44 -13.63
N ARG A 407 28.59 -1.95 -12.98
CA ARG A 407 28.21 -3.36 -12.93
C ARG A 407 26.87 -3.53 -13.61
N HIS A 408 26.86 -4.32 -14.68
CA HIS A 408 25.65 -4.66 -15.41
C HIS A 408 25.03 -5.95 -14.90
N ASN A 409 25.70 -6.69 -14.01
CA ASN A 409 25.08 -7.76 -13.22
C ASN A 409 23.73 -7.32 -12.62
N PRO A 410 22.65 -8.06 -12.86
CA PRO A 410 21.43 -7.93 -12.08
C PRO A 410 21.71 -8.25 -10.60
N GLY A 411 21.33 -7.35 -9.70
CA GLY A 411 21.30 -7.59 -8.27
C GLY A 411 19.93 -7.21 -7.69
N HIS A 412 19.58 -7.76 -6.54
CA HIS A 412 18.33 -7.46 -5.84
C HIS A 412 18.60 -7.22 -4.35
N VAL A 413 17.74 -6.48 -3.64
CA VAL A 413 17.90 -6.23 -2.19
C VAL A 413 18.02 -7.50 -1.32
N ILE A 414 17.60 -8.67 -1.82
CA ILE A 414 17.77 -9.95 -1.11
C ILE A 414 19.25 -10.39 -1.08
N ASP A 415 20.07 -9.84 -1.96
CA ASP A 415 21.48 -10.17 -2.11
C ASP A 415 22.35 -9.40 -1.09
N ILE A 416 21.83 -8.35 -0.45
CA ILE A 416 22.61 -7.50 0.45
C ILE A 416 23.05 -8.25 1.70
N VAL A 417 22.16 -9.00 2.36
CA VAL A 417 22.52 -9.80 3.54
C VAL A 417 23.66 -10.80 3.26
N PRO A 418 23.56 -11.72 2.29
CA PRO A 418 24.65 -12.65 2.03
C PRO A 418 25.94 -11.94 1.60
N THR A 419 25.85 -10.81 0.88
CA THR A 419 27.03 -10.00 0.51
C THR A 419 27.73 -9.43 1.74
N LEU A 420 27.00 -8.74 2.62
CA LEU A 420 27.60 -8.04 3.75
C LEU A 420 28.12 -9.01 4.82
N VAL A 421 27.45 -10.16 5.01
CA VAL A 421 27.96 -11.21 5.89
C VAL A 421 29.25 -11.83 5.34
N GLU A 422 29.35 -12.09 4.03
CA GLU A 422 30.58 -12.58 3.41
C GLU A 422 31.72 -11.56 3.52
N LEU A 423 31.46 -10.29 3.22
CA LEU A 423 32.48 -9.23 3.30
C LEU A 423 32.92 -8.93 4.74
N ALA A 424 32.06 -9.21 5.73
CA ALA A 424 32.41 -9.19 7.15
C ALA A 424 33.21 -10.43 7.60
N GLY A 425 33.49 -11.38 6.69
CA GLY A 425 34.23 -12.61 6.98
C GLY A 425 33.40 -13.71 7.64
N GLY A 426 32.08 -13.66 7.53
CA GLY A 426 31.16 -14.65 8.10
C GLY A 426 30.38 -15.46 7.06
N GLU A 427 29.55 -16.38 7.56
CA GLU A 427 28.55 -17.12 6.77
C GLU A 427 27.14 -16.81 7.26
N VAL A 428 26.16 -16.76 6.35
CA VAL A 428 24.75 -16.63 6.73
C VAL A 428 24.35 -17.87 7.56
N PRO A 429 23.76 -17.71 8.76
CA PRO A 429 23.40 -18.82 9.62
C PRO A 429 22.49 -19.83 8.93
N LYS A 430 22.80 -21.12 9.09
CA LYS A 430 21.98 -22.24 8.60
C LYS A 430 21.02 -22.78 9.65
N ARG A 431 21.19 -22.37 10.92
CA ARG A 431 20.39 -22.82 12.06
C ARG A 431 20.14 -21.68 13.05
N LEU A 432 18.99 -21.71 13.73
CA LEU A 432 18.64 -20.86 14.87
C LEU A 432 18.05 -21.73 15.98
N ASN A 433 18.65 -21.72 17.17
CA ASN A 433 18.24 -22.57 18.31
C ASN A 433 18.03 -24.04 17.89
N ASP A 434 19.04 -24.61 17.24
CA ASP A 434 19.05 -25.96 16.65
C ASP A 434 18.03 -26.26 15.54
N LYS A 435 17.19 -25.30 15.15
CA LYS A 435 16.26 -25.46 14.01
C LYS A 435 16.89 -24.97 12.71
N ALA A 436 16.70 -25.71 11.63
CA ALA A 436 17.18 -25.29 10.31
C ALA A 436 16.49 -23.99 9.86
N ILE A 437 17.28 -23.06 9.35
CA ILE A 437 16.78 -21.85 8.69
C ILE A 437 16.55 -22.20 7.20
N PRO A 438 15.40 -21.84 6.61
CA PRO A 438 15.16 -22.01 5.18
C PRO A 438 16.27 -21.36 4.36
N LYS A 439 16.72 -21.96 3.27
CA LYS A 439 17.77 -21.35 2.43
C LYS A 439 17.28 -20.01 1.85
N ALA A 440 18.04 -18.93 2.09
CA ALA A 440 17.75 -17.62 1.51
C ALA A 440 17.89 -17.66 -0.03
N PRO A 441 16.99 -16.98 -0.78
CA PRO A 441 17.09 -16.88 -2.23
C PRO A 441 18.24 -15.96 -2.69
N GLY A 442 18.64 -15.01 -1.85
CA GLY A 442 19.70 -14.06 -2.16
C GLY A 442 21.05 -14.73 -2.41
N ARG A 443 21.83 -14.14 -3.31
CA ARG A 443 23.20 -14.55 -3.63
C ARG A 443 24.16 -13.42 -3.30
N SER A 444 25.30 -13.73 -2.71
CA SER A 444 26.31 -12.70 -2.47
C SER A 444 26.78 -12.07 -3.77
N LEU A 445 26.81 -10.74 -3.80
CA LEU A 445 27.34 -9.91 -4.88
C LEU A 445 28.84 -9.63 -4.71
N ALA A 446 29.51 -10.16 -3.68
CA ALA A 446 30.93 -9.88 -3.42
C ALA A 446 31.83 -10.19 -4.63
N ALA A 447 31.50 -11.24 -5.40
CA ALA A 447 32.15 -11.52 -6.68
C ALA A 447 31.84 -10.43 -7.73
N ALA A 448 30.57 -10.01 -7.85
CA ALA A 448 30.13 -8.99 -8.81
C ALA A 448 30.75 -7.61 -8.52
N LEU A 449 31.04 -7.29 -7.25
CA LEU A 449 31.77 -6.06 -6.90
C LEU A 449 33.16 -6.03 -7.56
N ARG A 450 33.82 -7.19 -7.66
CA ARG A 450 35.17 -7.34 -8.24
C ARG A 450 35.17 -7.54 -9.75
N LYS A 451 34.16 -8.24 -10.29
CA LYS A 451 34.09 -8.57 -11.72
C LYS A 451 32.63 -8.57 -12.20
N ASP A 452 32.35 -7.73 -13.21
CA ASP A 452 31.02 -7.72 -13.84
C ASP A 452 30.69 -9.08 -14.52
N GLY A 453 29.41 -9.42 -14.60
CA GLY A 453 28.90 -10.70 -15.07
C GLY A 453 29.15 -11.92 -14.16
N SER A 454 29.78 -11.76 -12.99
CA SER A 454 30.24 -12.94 -12.20
C SER A 454 29.16 -13.64 -11.36
N VAL A 455 28.05 -12.96 -11.04
CA VAL A 455 26.93 -13.54 -10.29
C VAL A 455 25.74 -13.74 -11.24
N LYS A 456 25.17 -14.94 -11.21
CA LYS A 456 23.96 -15.29 -11.96
C LYS A 456 22.89 -15.71 -10.98
N HIS A 457 21.66 -15.29 -11.21
CA HIS A 457 20.48 -15.78 -10.50
C HIS A 457 19.72 -16.76 -11.39
N ASP A 458 19.15 -17.80 -10.79
CA ASP A 458 18.28 -18.73 -11.52
C ASP A 458 16.98 -18.01 -11.93
N TYR A 459 16.51 -17.12 -11.06
CA TYR A 459 15.40 -16.21 -11.28
C TYR A 459 15.47 -15.03 -10.29
N LEU A 460 14.82 -13.93 -10.64
CA LEU A 460 14.36 -12.88 -9.73
C LEU A 460 12.84 -12.80 -9.78
N TRP A 461 12.18 -12.49 -8.66
CA TRP A 461 10.73 -12.61 -8.52
C TRP A 461 10.13 -11.42 -7.78
N TRP A 462 8.96 -10.96 -8.24
CA TRP A 462 8.24 -9.83 -7.65
C TRP A 462 6.75 -10.10 -7.56
N TYR A 463 6.15 -9.57 -6.50
CA TYR A 463 4.71 -9.46 -6.34
C TYR A 463 4.41 -8.31 -5.38
N HIS A 464 3.49 -7.44 -5.73
CA HIS A 464 3.02 -6.37 -4.85
C HIS A 464 1.63 -5.93 -5.29
N ASP A 465 0.64 -5.95 -4.39
CA ASP A 465 -0.74 -5.50 -4.66
C ASP A 465 -1.34 -5.98 -6.00
N GLY A 466 -1.04 -7.23 -6.39
CA GLY A 466 -1.50 -7.84 -7.64
C GLY A 466 -0.60 -7.61 -8.86
N HIS A 467 0.30 -6.62 -8.81
CA HIS A 467 1.39 -6.45 -9.79
C HIS A 467 2.42 -7.57 -9.60
N LYS A 468 2.90 -8.15 -10.69
CA LYS A 468 3.75 -9.35 -10.65
C LYS A 468 4.82 -9.31 -11.74
N ALA A 469 6.01 -9.82 -11.41
CA ALA A 469 7.06 -10.02 -12.40
C ALA A 469 7.96 -11.20 -12.05
N VAL A 470 8.59 -11.78 -13.06
CA VAL A 470 9.70 -12.74 -12.92
C VAL A 470 10.73 -12.46 -13.99
N ARG A 471 12.02 -12.54 -13.64
CA ARG A 471 13.14 -12.43 -14.56
C ARG A 471 13.97 -13.71 -14.51
N VAL A 472 14.25 -14.31 -15.67
CA VAL A 472 15.14 -15.46 -15.83
C VAL A 472 16.17 -15.12 -16.90
N GLY A 473 17.44 -14.96 -16.50
CA GLY A 473 18.45 -14.35 -17.35
C GLY A 473 18.02 -12.95 -17.78
N ASP A 474 18.03 -12.68 -19.08
CA ASP A 474 17.61 -11.38 -19.63
C ASP A 474 16.13 -11.30 -19.97
N TRP A 475 15.37 -12.38 -19.77
CA TRP A 475 13.95 -12.39 -20.10
C TRP A 475 13.12 -12.09 -18.87
N LYS A 476 12.24 -11.11 -18.98
CA LYS A 476 11.30 -10.72 -17.92
C LYS A 476 9.87 -10.88 -18.40
N ALA A 477 9.03 -11.51 -17.59
CA ALA A 477 7.58 -11.41 -17.71
C ALA A 477 7.06 -10.47 -16.62
N VAL A 478 6.13 -9.59 -16.96
CA VAL A 478 5.54 -8.62 -16.02
C VAL A 478 4.06 -8.43 -16.33
N ALA A 479 3.26 -8.16 -15.30
CA ALA A 479 1.86 -7.78 -15.45
C ALA A 479 1.47 -6.78 -14.37
N ALA A 480 0.74 -5.73 -14.75
CA ALA A 480 0.02 -4.92 -13.78
C ALA A 480 -1.16 -5.71 -13.19
N ASN A 481 -1.68 -5.25 -12.04
CA ASN A 481 -2.80 -5.91 -11.39
C ASN A 481 -4.02 -6.01 -12.35
N GLY A 482 -4.53 -7.22 -12.53
CA GLY A 482 -5.67 -7.51 -13.41
C GLY A 482 -5.38 -7.45 -14.91
N GLN A 483 -4.12 -7.24 -15.32
CA GLN A 483 -3.72 -7.20 -16.73
C GLN A 483 -3.04 -8.51 -17.17
N ASP A 484 -2.96 -8.68 -18.49
CA ASP A 484 -2.25 -9.81 -19.10
C ASP A 484 -0.73 -9.70 -18.90
N TRP A 485 -0.05 -10.83 -19.06
CA TRP A 485 1.42 -10.88 -19.00
C TRP A 485 2.03 -10.31 -20.29
N GLU A 486 2.90 -9.33 -20.12
CA GLU A 486 3.85 -8.86 -21.13
C GLU A 486 5.20 -9.58 -20.94
N VAL A 487 5.98 -9.74 -22.01
CA VAL A 487 7.33 -10.34 -21.96
C VAL A 487 8.33 -9.48 -22.69
N PHE A 488 9.48 -9.24 -22.07
CA PHE A 488 10.56 -8.39 -22.59
C PHE A 488 11.91 -9.10 -22.57
N ASP A 489 12.74 -8.79 -23.56
CA ASP A 489 14.17 -9.11 -23.58
C ASP A 489 14.96 -7.89 -23.09
N LEU A 490 15.35 -7.91 -21.83
CA LEU A 490 15.98 -6.80 -21.14
C LEU A 490 17.42 -6.54 -21.59
N ALA A 491 18.06 -7.46 -22.31
CA ALA A 491 19.37 -7.22 -22.92
C ALA A 491 19.28 -6.15 -24.02
N ASN A 492 18.16 -6.12 -24.75
CA ASN A 492 17.93 -5.21 -25.88
C ASN A 492 16.88 -4.13 -25.59
N ASP A 493 15.96 -4.40 -24.66
CA ASP A 493 14.83 -3.54 -24.34
C ASP A 493 14.63 -3.43 -22.82
N ARG A 494 15.61 -2.81 -22.17
CA ARG A 494 15.59 -2.54 -20.73
C ARG A 494 14.42 -1.64 -20.31
N SER A 495 13.88 -0.85 -21.23
CA SER A 495 12.76 0.06 -20.99
C SER A 495 11.38 -0.56 -21.20
N GLU A 496 11.29 -1.87 -21.44
CA GLU A 496 10.03 -2.62 -21.53
C GLU A 496 9.06 -2.07 -22.59
N ARG A 497 9.58 -1.73 -23.77
CA ARG A 497 8.79 -1.07 -24.81
C ARG A 497 8.05 -2.04 -25.73
N ASN A 498 8.64 -3.17 -26.04
CA ASN A 498 8.18 -4.09 -27.07
C ASN A 498 7.71 -5.38 -26.44
N ASP A 499 6.40 -5.54 -26.25
CA ASP A 499 5.86 -6.80 -25.76
C ASP A 499 6.10 -7.94 -26.77
N LEU A 500 6.81 -8.96 -26.30
CA LEU A 500 7.18 -10.16 -27.04
C LEU A 500 6.34 -11.39 -26.65
N ALA A 501 5.35 -11.25 -25.77
CA ALA A 501 4.60 -12.36 -25.22
C ALA A 501 3.93 -13.22 -26.31
N LYS A 502 3.28 -12.58 -27.28
CA LYS A 502 2.63 -13.26 -28.42
C LYS A 502 3.63 -13.84 -29.42
N LYS A 503 4.82 -13.23 -29.56
CA LYS A 503 5.88 -13.69 -30.47
C LYS A 503 6.65 -14.89 -29.90
N HIS A 504 6.71 -15.02 -28.57
CA HIS A 504 7.42 -16.11 -27.89
C HIS A 504 6.55 -16.86 -26.87
N PRO A 505 5.41 -17.47 -27.28
CA PRO A 505 4.41 -18.02 -26.36
C PRO A 505 4.96 -19.13 -25.46
N GLN A 506 5.88 -19.95 -25.95
CA GLN A 506 6.51 -21.00 -25.14
C GLN A 506 7.42 -20.43 -24.05
N ARG A 507 8.09 -19.30 -24.33
CA ARG A 507 8.92 -18.62 -23.34
C ARG A 507 8.05 -17.92 -22.30
N THR A 508 7.00 -17.23 -22.75
CA THR A 508 5.97 -16.64 -21.88
C THR A 508 5.44 -17.67 -20.90
N LYS A 509 4.99 -18.82 -21.40
CA LYS A 509 4.50 -19.92 -20.57
C LYS A 509 5.51 -20.35 -19.50
N ARG A 510 6.77 -20.58 -19.87
CA ARG A 510 7.82 -20.99 -18.92
C ARG A 510 8.12 -19.95 -17.85
N LEU A 511 8.14 -18.66 -18.20
CA LEU A 511 8.33 -17.57 -17.24
C LEU A 511 7.15 -17.54 -16.26
N VAL A 512 5.92 -17.55 -16.75
CA VAL A 512 4.71 -17.55 -15.91
C VAL A 512 4.66 -18.77 -15.00
N GLU A 513 4.96 -19.98 -15.51
CA GLU A 513 5.06 -21.20 -14.69
C GLU A 513 6.14 -21.08 -13.62
N THR A 514 7.27 -20.44 -13.92
CA THR A 514 8.32 -20.17 -12.91
C THR A 514 7.79 -19.25 -11.82
N TRP A 515 7.06 -18.19 -12.18
CA TRP A 515 6.47 -17.26 -11.22
C TRP A 515 5.45 -17.95 -10.31
N GLU A 516 4.50 -18.71 -10.87
CA GLU A 516 3.46 -19.42 -10.11
C GLU A 516 4.06 -20.49 -9.18
N LYS A 517 5.04 -21.26 -9.69
CA LYS A 517 5.75 -22.25 -8.87
C LYS A 517 6.40 -21.60 -7.65
N LYS A 518 7.09 -20.46 -7.84
CA LYS A 518 7.73 -19.73 -6.74
C LYS A 518 6.73 -19.09 -5.79
N LYS A 519 5.61 -18.57 -6.29
CA LYS A 519 4.50 -18.10 -5.45
C LYS A 519 4.05 -19.19 -4.47
N GLU A 520 3.80 -20.40 -4.96
CA GLU A 520 3.34 -21.51 -4.12
C GLU A 520 4.41 -22.02 -3.15
N GLU A 521 5.67 -22.09 -3.56
CA GLU A 521 6.80 -22.40 -2.66
C GLU A 521 6.91 -21.38 -1.53
N PHE A 522 6.83 -20.08 -1.84
CA PHE A 522 6.90 -19.00 -0.85
C PHE A 522 5.70 -19.00 0.08
N LYS A 523 4.51 -19.29 -0.45
CA LYS A 523 3.29 -19.45 0.34
C LYS A 523 3.41 -20.60 1.33
N LYS A 524 3.88 -21.77 0.89
CA LYS A 524 4.11 -22.93 1.76
C LYS A 524 5.10 -22.59 2.88
N LEU A 525 6.21 -21.94 2.54
CA LEU A 525 7.19 -21.49 3.53
C LEU A 525 6.56 -20.51 4.53
N ALA A 526 5.84 -19.50 4.04
CA ALA A 526 5.21 -18.48 4.87
C ALA A 526 4.11 -19.04 5.79
N LEU A 527 3.63 -20.27 5.57
CA LEU A 527 2.65 -20.94 6.42
C LEU A 527 3.24 -21.93 7.44
N THR A 528 4.55 -22.23 7.38
CA THR A 528 5.15 -23.41 8.05
C THR A 528 5.06 -23.39 9.59
N ASP A 529 5.28 -22.24 10.22
CA ASP A 529 5.25 -22.03 11.68
C ASP A 529 3.93 -21.42 12.18
N LEU A 530 2.97 -21.20 11.27
CA LEU A 530 1.62 -20.86 11.71
C LEU A 530 0.93 -22.12 12.20
N PRO A 531 0.10 -22.03 13.24
CA PRO A 531 -0.70 -23.16 13.66
C PRO A 531 -1.47 -23.70 12.44
N PRO A 532 -1.48 -25.03 12.22
CA PRO A 532 -2.20 -25.62 11.10
C PRO A 532 -3.61 -25.06 11.12
N LYS A 533 -4.07 -24.60 9.96
CA LYS A 533 -5.44 -24.12 9.81
C LYS A 533 -6.31 -25.29 10.27
N LYS A 534 -6.96 -25.16 11.45
CA LYS A 534 -7.92 -26.17 11.93
C LYS A 534 -8.78 -26.57 10.73
N PRO A 535 -9.05 -27.86 10.47
CA PRO A 535 -9.99 -28.24 9.42
C PRO A 535 -11.21 -27.36 9.62
N ALA A 536 -11.63 -26.65 8.58
CA ALA A 536 -12.58 -25.58 8.74
C ALA A 536 -13.83 -26.16 9.41
N ARG A 537 -13.97 -25.97 10.74
CA ARG A 537 -15.28 -25.95 11.38
C ARG A 537 -16.06 -24.99 10.49
N LYS A 538 -17.10 -25.47 9.80
CA LYS A 538 -17.98 -24.65 8.99
C LYS A 538 -18.63 -23.62 9.93
N GLY A 539 -17.90 -22.53 10.16
CA GLY A 539 -18.00 -21.73 11.37
C GLY A 539 -17.58 -20.31 11.05
N ALA A 540 -18.60 -19.46 10.98
CA ALA A 540 -18.65 -18.00 11.08
C ALA A 540 -17.50 -17.14 10.49
N PRO A 541 -17.83 -16.10 9.70
CA PRO A 541 -16.85 -15.20 9.11
C PRO A 541 -16.31 -14.29 10.23
N ARG A 542 -14.99 -14.22 10.39
CA ARG A 542 -14.38 -13.26 11.32
C ARG A 542 -14.20 -11.91 10.63
N LYS A 543 -14.81 -10.90 11.28
CA LYS A 543 -14.90 -9.49 10.92
C LYS A 543 -13.52 -8.87 10.66
N GLY A 544 -13.33 -8.27 9.48
CA GLY A 544 -12.25 -7.32 9.26
C GLY A 544 -12.45 -6.08 10.14
N LYS A 545 -11.39 -5.58 10.77
CA LYS A 545 -11.38 -4.23 11.35
C LYS A 545 -11.42 -3.25 10.18
N ARG A 546 -12.56 -2.60 10.00
CA ARG A 546 -12.73 -1.49 9.06
C ARG A 546 -11.94 -0.27 9.50
N PRO A 547 -11.42 0.53 8.55
CA PRO A 547 -10.87 1.84 8.87
C PRO A 547 -11.97 2.71 9.49
N ALA A 548 -11.62 3.48 10.51
CA ALA A 548 -12.51 4.52 11.03
C ALA A 548 -12.50 5.70 10.06
N SER A 549 -13.34 5.65 9.01
CA SER A 549 -13.61 6.82 8.19
C SER A 549 -14.50 7.79 8.98
N LYS A 550 -14.00 8.97 9.33
CA LYS A 550 -14.90 10.09 9.68
C LYS A 550 -15.60 10.52 8.38
N GLN A 551 -16.82 10.05 8.18
CA GLN A 551 -17.62 10.40 7.00
C GLN A 551 -18.30 11.75 7.16
N THR A 552 -18.26 12.55 6.10
CA THR A 552 -18.97 13.83 5.99
C THR A 552 -20.39 13.57 5.47
N LEU A 553 -21.40 13.81 6.30
CA LEU A 553 -22.81 13.70 5.91
C LEU A 553 -23.20 14.88 5.01
N ILE A 554 -23.99 14.63 3.95
CA ILE A 554 -24.49 15.68 3.06
C ILE A 554 -25.50 16.53 3.84
N ASN A 555 -25.10 17.74 4.25
CA ASN A 555 -25.94 18.66 5.03
C ASN A 555 -26.62 17.95 6.22
N GLY A 556 -25.86 17.11 6.93
CA GLY A 556 -26.39 16.17 7.89
C GLY A 556 -25.65 16.18 9.23
N GLU A 557 -26.30 15.61 10.23
CA GLU A 557 -25.81 15.50 11.60
C GLU A 557 -25.82 14.05 12.07
N THR A 558 -24.94 13.74 13.02
CA THR A 558 -24.96 12.47 13.77
C THR A 558 -25.39 12.71 15.20
N PHE A 559 -26.17 11.80 15.77
CA PHE A 559 -26.59 11.84 17.17
C PHE A 559 -26.60 10.43 17.77
N LYS A 560 -26.70 10.34 19.10
CA LYS A 560 -26.87 9.06 19.79
C LYS A 560 -28.35 8.85 20.11
N LEU A 561 -28.84 7.65 19.83
CA LEU A 561 -30.19 7.22 20.18
C LEU A 561 -30.12 5.80 20.73
N MET A 562 -30.61 5.60 21.96
CA MET A 562 -30.59 4.30 22.65
C MET A 562 -29.18 3.65 22.66
N GLY A 563 -28.14 4.46 22.85
CA GLY A 563 -26.74 3.99 22.84
C GLY A 563 -26.17 3.64 21.46
N LYS A 564 -26.93 3.83 20.39
CA LYS A 564 -26.51 3.61 19.00
C LYS A 564 -26.28 4.93 18.26
N LYS A 565 -25.41 4.91 17.26
CA LYS A 565 -25.15 6.08 16.40
C LYS A 565 -26.25 6.15 15.34
N ALA A 566 -26.92 7.30 15.27
CA ALA A 566 -27.90 7.63 14.26
C ALA A 566 -27.44 8.85 13.46
N PHE A 567 -28.01 9.03 12.28
CA PHE A 567 -27.73 10.16 11.42
C PHE A 567 -28.98 10.64 10.69
N VAL A 568 -28.96 11.91 10.29
CA VAL A 568 -29.94 12.53 9.40
C VAL A 568 -29.20 13.41 8.40
N MET A 569 -29.49 13.27 7.12
CA MET A 569 -29.12 14.19 6.04
C MET A 569 -30.35 15.00 5.65
N MET A 570 -30.24 16.33 5.77
CA MET A 570 -31.37 17.23 5.53
C MET A 570 -31.27 17.90 4.17
N PRO A 571 -32.39 18.12 3.47
CA PRO A 571 -32.46 19.07 2.36
C PRO A 571 -31.98 20.46 2.77
N LYS A 572 -31.50 21.24 1.80
CA LYS A 572 -31.28 22.68 1.99
C LYS A 572 -32.57 23.32 2.51
N LYS A 573 -32.48 24.35 3.37
CA LYS A 573 -33.65 24.98 4.00
C LYS A 573 -34.77 25.35 3.00
N SER A 574 -34.41 25.83 1.81
CA SER A 574 -35.33 26.20 0.73
C SER A 574 -36.10 25.04 0.07
N LYS A 575 -35.72 23.78 0.34
CA LYS A 575 -36.35 22.57 -0.22
C LYS A 575 -37.02 21.70 0.85
N ARG A 576 -37.03 22.15 2.12
CA ARG A 576 -37.69 21.41 3.23
C ARG A 576 -39.20 21.62 3.17
N SER A 577 -39.94 20.61 3.62
CA SER A 577 -41.40 20.67 3.79
C SER A 577 -41.81 20.18 5.17
N ASN A 578 -43.06 20.44 5.54
CA ASN A 578 -43.67 19.91 6.76
C ASN A 578 -45.01 19.22 6.41
N PRO A 579 -45.16 17.91 6.60
CA PRO A 579 -44.13 17.00 7.11
C PRO A 579 -42.96 16.83 6.11
N GLN A 580 -41.77 16.54 6.64
CA GLN A 580 -40.56 16.33 5.84
C GLN A 580 -40.56 14.91 5.25
N PRO A 581 -40.65 14.72 3.91
CA PRO A 581 -40.52 13.41 3.29
C PRO A 581 -39.10 12.87 3.52
N TRP A 582 -38.98 11.57 3.71
CA TRP A 582 -37.70 10.96 4.05
C TRP A 582 -37.55 9.50 3.63
N ILE A 583 -36.29 9.13 3.42
CA ILE A 583 -35.82 7.77 3.25
C ILE A 583 -35.34 7.25 4.60
N PHE A 584 -35.93 6.16 5.06
CA PHE A 584 -35.47 5.40 6.20
C PHE A 584 -34.45 4.37 5.71
N TYR A 585 -33.19 4.75 5.80
CA TYR A 585 -32.06 3.97 5.32
C TYR A 585 -31.53 3.02 6.41
N ALA A 586 -31.39 1.73 6.10
CA ALA A 586 -30.86 0.72 7.00
C ALA A 586 -29.37 0.41 6.71
N PRO A 587 -28.42 1.03 7.44
CA PRO A 587 -27.00 0.79 7.24
C PRO A 587 -26.57 -0.59 7.76
N THR A 588 -25.74 -1.31 7.02
CA THR A 588 -25.20 -2.63 7.39
C THR A 588 -23.73 -2.66 7.85
N LEU A 589 -23.03 -1.52 7.88
CA LEU A 589 -21.57 -1.40 7.87
C LEU A 589 -21.19 -0.09 8.62
N PRO A 590 -20.11 -0.04 9.42
CA PRO A 590 -19.78 1.11 10.27
C PRO A 590 -19.29 2.38 9.55
N ALA A 591 -19.38 2.43 8.22
CA ALA A 591 -19.00 3.55 7.37
C ALA A 591 -20.13 3.84 6.36
N TYR A 592 -21.29 4.33 6.83
CA TYR A 592 -22.36 4.85 5.97
C TYR A 592 -22.73 6.32 6.26
N PRO A 593 -23.12 7.09 5.22
CA PRO A 593 -23.31 6.68 3.82
C PRO A 593 -22.01 6.34 3.10
N ASP A 594 -22.03 5.31 2.27
CA ASP A 594 -20.87 4.85 1.50
C ASP A 594 -20.59 5.86 0.36
N THR A 595 -19.33 6.01 -0.07
CA THR A 595 -18.97 6.94 -1.15
C THR A 595 -19.68 6.60 -2.46
N HIS A 596 -19.98 5.33 -2.71
CA HIS A 596 -20.72 4.88 -3.90
C HIS A 596 -22.21 5.30 -3.85
N GLU A 597 -22.77 5.54 -2.67
CA GLU A 597 -24.17 5.98 -2.48
C GLU A 597 -24.31 7.51 -2.50
N LYS A 598 -23.20 8.24 -2.62
CA LYS A 598 -23.18 9.71 -2.55
C LYS A 598 -24.08 10.35 -3.59
N TRP A 599 -24.09 9.83 -4.82
CA TRP A 599 -24.95 10.35 -5.89
C TRP A 599 -26.43 10.22 -5.50
N MET A 600 -26.86 9.01 -5.14
CA MET A 600 -28.24 8.73 -4.74
C MET A 600 -28.70 9.56 -3.53
N HIS A 601 -27.91 9.60 -2.46
CA HIS A 601 -28.24 10.43 -1.30
C HIS A 601 -28.27 11.93 -1.64
N SER A 602 -27.38 12.39 -2.53
CA SER A 602 -27.42 13.77 -3.02
C SER A 602 -28.69 14.03 -3.83
N SER A 603 -29.13 13.09 -4.66
CA SER A 603 -30.35 13.19 -5.46
C SER A 603 -31.59 13.28 -4.56
N PHE A 604 -31.69 12.46 -3.52
CA PHE A 604 -32.77 12.55 -2.52
C PHE A 604 -32.82 13.93 -1.85
N VAL A 605 -31.69 14.37 -1.31
CA VAL A 605 -31.58 15.63 -0.57
C VAL A 605 -31.82 16.85 -1.47
N LYS A 606 -31.36 16.82 -2.73
CA LYS A 606 -31.65 17.85 -3.75
C LYS A 606 -33.14 17.89 -4.12
N ALA A 607 -33.80 16.74 -4.16
CA ALA A 607 -35.23 16.62 -4.46
C ALA A 607 -36.15 17.00 -3.29
N GLY A 608 -35.59 17.41 -2.14
CA GLY A 608 -36.35 17.79 -0.94
C GLY A 608 -36.67 16.62 0.00
N VAL A 609 -36.04 15.46 -0.19
CA VAL A 609 -36.25 14.25 0.62
C VAL A 609 -35.07 14.05 1.57
N ALA A 610 -35.33 13.95 2.87
CA ALA A 610 -34.29 13.69 3.88
C ALA A 610 -33.87 12.21 3.86
N VAL A 611 -32.69 11.89 4.39
CA VAL A 611 -32.23 10.50 4.56
C VAL A 611 -31.81 10.30 6.00
N ALA A 612 -32.33 9.27 6.67
CA ALA A 612 -31.99 9.01 8.05
C ALA A 612 -31.80 7.52 8.32
N GLY A 613 -30.90 7.20 9.25
CA GLY A 613 -30.59 5.81 9.60
C GLY A 613 -29.98 5.68 10.98
N ILE A 614 -29.98 4.45 11.51
CA ILE A 614 -29.42 4.09 12.81
C ILE A 614 -28.58 2.82 12.67
N ASP A 615 -27.34 2.85 13.17
CA ASP A 615 -26.44 1.70 13.16
C ASP A 615 -26.74 0.77 14.34
N VAL A 616 -27.45 -0.32 14.07
CA VAL A 616 -27.75 -1.34 15.07
C VAL A 616 -26.82 -2.55 15.01
N GLY A 617 -25.76 -2.49 14.19
CA GLY A 617 -24.80 -3.58 13.98
C GLY A 617 -25.42 -4.80 13.29
N GLU A 618 -24.71 -5.92 13.25
CA GLU A 618 -25.13 -7.13 12.52
C GLU A 618 -26.34 -7.86 13.16
N ALA A 619 -27.55 -7.30 13.02
CA ALA A 619 -28.77 -7.76 13.69
C ALA A 619 -29.71 -8.59 12.78
N TYR A 620 -29.44 -8.64 11.48
CA TYR A 620 -30.08 -9.55 10.50
C TYR A 620 -31.62 -9.56 10.48
N GLY A 621 -32.28 -8.45 10.81
CA GLY A 621 -33.75 -8.39 10.86
C GLY A 621 -34.38 -9.01 12.11
N SER A 622 -33.61 -9.29 13.16
CA SER A 622 -34.08 -9.82 14.44
C SER A 622 -35.13 -8.92 15.10
N PRO A 623 -36.21 -9.49 15.70
CA PRO A 623 -37.23 -8.72 16.43
C PRO A 623 -36.64 -7.81 17.52
N LYS A 624 -35.56 -8.24 18.19
CA LYS A 624 -34.89 -7.45 19.24
C LYS A 624 -34.30 -6.14 18.72
N ALA A 625 -34.02 -6.06 17.42
CA ALA A 625 -33.44 -4.90 16.79
C ALA A 625 -34.49 -3.87 16.32
N LEU A 626 -35.75 -4.28 16.17
CA LEU A 626 -36.83 -3.40 15.70
C LEU A 626 -37.05 -2.19 16.61
N LYS A 627 -36.87 -2.35 17.93
CA LYS A 627 -36.99 -1.25 18.89
C LYS A 627 -36.08 -0.04 18.59
N PHE A 628 -34.92 -0.26 17.99
CA PHE A 628 -34.00 0.83 17.63
C PHE A 628 -34.52 1.61 16.41
N PHE A 629 -35.14 0.89 15.48
CA PHE A 629 -35.82 1.49 14.34
C PHE A 629 -37.09 2.23 14.74
N ASP A 630 -37.89 1.66 15.65
CA ASP A 630 -39.03 2.35 16.26
C ASP A 630 -38.57 3.62 16.98
N GLY A 631 -37.46 3.55 17.71
CA GLY A 631 -36.85 4.71 18.35
C GLY A 631 -36.48 5.80 17.36
N LEU A 632 -35.82 5.46 16.25
CA LEU A 632 -35.47 6.44 15.22
C LEU A 632 -36.71 7.01 14.54
N TYR A 633 -37.67 6.16 14.19
CA TYR A 633 -38.94 6.57 13.61
C TYR A 633 -39.67 7.57 14.51
N ASP A 634 -39.80 7.26 15.80
CA ASP A 634 -40.45 8.14 16.78
C ASP A 634 -39.69 9.45 16.95
N GLN A 635 -38.36 9.40 17.01
CA GLN A 635 -37.52 10.58 17.12
C GLN A 635 -37.70 11.52 15.92
N LEU A 636 -37.88 11.00 14.72
CA LEU A 636 -38.03 11.81 13.51
C LEU A 636 -39.46 12.32 13.34
N THR A 637 -40.45 11.43 13.48
CA THR A 637 -41.85 11.76 13.21
C THR A 637 -42.49 12.58 14.32
N LYS A 638 -42.27 12.22 15.60
CA LYS A 638 -42.91 12.89 16.73
C LYS A 638 -42.19 14.15 17.18
N LYS A 639 -40.87 14.25 16.97
CA LYS A 639 -40.05 15.37 17.50
C LYS A 639 -39.41 16.26 16.45
N ARG A 640 -39.31 15.82 15.19
CA ARG A 640 -38.57 16.56 14.15
C ARG A 640 -39.41 16.86 12.91
N GLY A 641 -40.72 16.57 12.94
CA GLY A 641 -41.67 16.92 11.87
C GLY A 641 -41.51 16.10 10.59
N PHE A 642 -41.02 14.87 10.69
CA PHE A 642 -40.89 13.97 9.53
C PHE A 642 -42.21 13.27 9.23
N ALA A 643 -42.42 12.93 7.95
CA ALA A 643 -43.60 12.22 7.49
C ALA A 643 -43.80 10.87 8.19
N MET A 644 -45.06 10.51 8.46
CA MET A 644 -45.41 9.26 9.14
C MET A 644 -45.14 8.01 8.29
N LYS A 645 -45.06 8.14 6.96
CA LYS A 645 -44.77 7.03 6.06
C LYS A 645 -43.47 7.26 5.26
N PRO A 646 -42.30 6.90 5.80
CA PRO A 646 -41.06 6.87 5.02
C PRO A 646 -41.08 5.82 3.90
N VAL A 647 -40.18 6.01 2.93
CA VAL A 647 -39.71 4.92 2.08
C VAL A 647 -38.54 4.23 2.76
N LEU A 648 -38.58 2.91 2.87
CA LEU A 648 -37.50 2.15 3.46
C LEU A 648 -36.47 1.78 2.40
N PHE A 649 -35.19 1.89 2.73
CA PHE A 649 -34.10 1.59 1.82
C PHE A 649 -33.13 0.56 2.42
N GLY A 650 -32.96 -0.57 1.75
CA GLY A 650 -32.09 -1.66 2.18
C GLY A 650 -31.07 -2.06 1.10
N ARG A 651 -29.77 -1.86 1.38
CA ARG A 651 -28.68 -2.41 0.57
C ARG A 651 -28.17 -3.71 1.17
N SER A 652 -28.00 -4.76 0.35
CA SER A 652 -27.48 -6.05 0.81
C SER A 652 -28.27 -6.50 2.05
N ARG A 653 -27.61 -6.82 3.16
CA ARG A 653 -28.24 -7.24 4.45
C ARG A 653 -29.19 -6.21 5.07
N GLY A 654 -29.21 -4.96 4.59
CA GLY A 654 -30.14 -3.93 5.02
C GLY A 654 -31.56 -4.28 4.59
N GLY A 655 -31.71 -5.06 3.51
CA GLY A 655 -32.97 -5.66 3.08
C GLY A 655 -33.70 -6.37 4.22
N LEU A 656 -33.00 -7.22 4.99
CA LEU A 656 -33.57 -7.97 6.13
C LEU A 656 -34.14 -7.05 7.21
N TRP A 657 -33.58 -5.85 7.34
CA TRP A 657 -33.94 -4.94 8.41
C TRP A 657 -35.18 -4.14 8.01
N VAL A 658 -35.15 -3.58 6.79
CA VAL A 658 -36.28 -2.83 6.25
C VAL A 658 -37.50 -3.72 6.03
N SER A 659 -37.32 -4.95 5.57
CA SER A 659 -38.45 -5.87 5.38
C SER A 659 -39.03 -6.35 6.71
N SER A 660 -38.20 -6.73 7.70
CA SER A 660 -38.70 -7.09 9.03
C SER A 660 -39.43 -5.93 9.71
N TRP A 661 -38.91 -4.71 9.63
CA TRP A 661 -39.58 -3.54 10.20
C TRP A 661 -40.88 -3.19 9.47
N ALA A 662 -40.88 -3.25 8.13
CA ALA A 662 -42.09 -3.04 7.32
C ALA A 662 -43.19 -4.06 7.63
N VAL A 663 -42.83 -5.33 7.78
CA VAL A 663 -43.78 -6.40 8.13
C VAL A 663 -44.40 -6.16 9.51
N ALA A 664 -43.62 -5.65 10.46
CA ALA A 664 -44.13 -5.29 11.78
C ALA A 664 -44.96 -3.98 11.78
N ASN A 665 -44.70 -3.08 10.82
CA ASN A 665 -45.27 -1.74 10.76
C ASN A 665 -45.84 -1.40 9.37
N PRO A 666 -46.68 -2.23 8.74
CA PRO A 666 -47.04 -2.05 7.33
C PRO A 666 -47.77 -0.73 7.05
N LYS A 667 -48.54 -0.24 8.03
CA LYS A 667 -49.25 1.05 7.93
C LYS A 667 -48.34 2.29 7.97
N ARG A 668 -47.06 2.12 8.32
CA ARG A 668 -46.06 3.20 8.46
C ARG A 668 -45.08 3.27 7.29
N VAL A 669 -45.36 2.61 6.17
CA VAL A 669 -44.41 2.49 5.05
C VAL A 669 -45.05 3.00 3.76
N ALA A 670 -44.34 3.87 3.05
CA ALA A 670 -44.77 4.37 1.74
C ALA A 670 -44.19 3.57 0.56
N GLY A 671 -43.14 2.77 0.80
CA GLY A 671 -42.52 1.91 -0.20
C GLY A 671 -41.22 1.29 0.31
N ILE A 672 -40.70 0.31 -0.43
CA ILE A 672 -39.41 -0.34 -0.16
C ILE A 672 -38.54 -0.27 -1.41
N ILE A 673 -37.29 0.16 -1.22
CA ILE A 673 -36.27 0.25 -2.25
C ILE A 673 -35.07 -0.60 -1.84
N GLY A 674 -34.48 -1.34 -2.77
CA GLY A 674 -33.33 -2.17 -2.47
C GLY A 674 -32.30 -2.28 -3.59
N ILE A 675 -31.03 -2.32 -3.19
CA ILE A 675 -29.90 -2.64 -4.05
C ILE A 675 -29.36 -4.00 -3.59
N TYR A 676 -29.41 -5.00 -4.48
CA TYR A 676 -29.14 -6.42 -4.24
C TYR A 676 -29.55 -6.87 -2.83
N PRO A 677 -30.81 -6.59 -2.43
CA PRO A 677 -31.22 -6.74 -1.04
C PRO A 677 -31.28 -8.20 -0.66
N VAL A 678 -30.92 -8.46 0.59
CA VAL A 678 -31.11 -9.76 1.23
C VAL A 678 -32.48 -9.74 1.90
N TYR A 679 -33.34 -10.67 1.56
CA TYR A 679 -34.63 -10.87 2.23
C TYR A 679 -34.75 -12.22 2.90
N ASP A 680 -33.91 -13.18 2.53
CA ASP A 680 -33.86 -14.49 3.15
C ASP A 680 -32.54 -14.68 3.91
N TYR A 681 -32.58 -14.60 5.24
CA TYR A 681 -31.37 -14.77 6.05
C TYR A 681 -30.77 -16.19 5.97
N THR A 682 -31.52 -17.17 5.47
CA THR A 682 -31.04 -18.55 5.28
C THR A 682 -30.08 -18.65 4.09
N THR A 683 -30.20 -17.71 3.14
CA THR A 683 -29.35 -17.64 1.95
C THR A 683 -28.05 -16.89 2.26
N TYR A 684 -28.19 -15.64 2.68
CA TYR A 684 -27.11 -14.78 3.12
C TYR A 684 -27.63 -13.98 4.32
N PRO A 685 -26.90 -13.85 5.44
CA PRO A 685 -25.56 -14.38 5.69
C PRO A 685 -25.54 -15.90 5.93
N GLY A 686 -26.70 -16.57 5.99
CA GLY A 686 -26.86 -17.97 6.36
C GLY A 686 -27.29 -18.12 7.82
N VAL A 687 -28.06 -19.18 8.11
CA VAL A 687 -28.69 -19.40 9.42
C VAL A 687 -27.68 -19.41 10.57
N GLN A 688 -26.51 -20.01 10.36
CA GLN A 688 -25.46 -20.11 11.38
C GLN A 688 -24.97 -18.73 11.85
N ARG A 689 -25.00 -17.73 10.95
CA ARG A 689 -24.58 -16.37 11.26
C ARG A 689 -25.73 -15.53 11.80
N ALA A 690 -26.96 -15.80 11.36
CA ALA A 690 -28.15 -15.09 11.80
C ALA A 690 -28.59 -15.47 13.23
N ALA A 691 -28.50 -16.76 13.59
CA ALA A 691 -29.06 -17.31 14.83
C ALA A 691 -28.68 -16.55 16.12
N PRO A 692 -27.41 -16.14 16.35
CA PRO A 692 -27.06 -15.36 17.54
C PRO A 692 -27.81 -14.03 17.66
N ALA A 693 -28.12 -13.35 16.56
CA ALA A 693 -28.87 -12.09 16.58
C ALA A 693 -30.34 -12.29 17.00
N TYR A 694 -30.89 -13.47 16.73
CA TYR A 694 -32.22 -13.90 17.17
C TYR A 694 -32.20 -14.49 18.59
N GLY A 695 -31.01 -14.79 19.13
CA GLY A 695 -30.84 -15.47 20.42
C GLY A 695 -31.30 -16.93 20.40
N LEU A 696 -31.16 -17.59 19.24
CA LEU A 696 -31.54 -18.97 18.98
C LEU A 696 -30.32 -19.77 18.51
N THR A 697 -30.41 -21.10 18.57
CA THR A 697 -29.48 -21.99 17.84
C THR A 697 -29.79 -21.96 16.33
N PRO A 698 -28.84 -22.34 15.46
CA PRO A 698 -29.10 -22.42 14.02
C PRO A 698 -30.26 -23.34 13.68
N GLU A 699 -30.39 -24.48 14.36
CA GLU A 699 -31.47 -25.44 14.17
C GLU A 699 -32.83 -24.85 14.57
N GLU A 700 -32.89 -24.16 15.70
CA GLU A 700 -34.10 -23.45 16.16
C GLU A 700 -34.49 -22.31 15.23
N LEU A 701 -33.52 -21.50 14.77
CA LEU A 701 -33.80 -20.40 13.84
C LEU A 701 -34.31 -20.95 12.50
N LEU A 702 -33.71 -22.02 11.97
CA LEU A 702 -34.18 -22.66 10.74
C LEU A 702 -35.60 -23.21 10.90
N LYS A 703 -35.90 -23.88 12.02
CA LYS A 703 -37.25 -24.39 12.33
C LYS A 703 -38.28 -23.27 12.43
N ARG A 704 -37.87 -22.10 12.94
CA ARG A 704 -38.70 -20.90 13.06
C ARG A 704 -38.62 -19.97 11.85
N ALA A 705 -37.95 -20.37 10.76
CA ALA A 705 -37.86 -19.53 9.56
C ALA A 705 -39.22 -19.08 9.01
N PRO A 706 -40.28 -19.92 8.95
CA PRO A 706 -41.60 -19.48 8.51
C PRO A 706 -42.18 -18.32 9.34
N GLU A 707 -41.81 -18.23 10.63
CA GLU A 707 -42.26 -17.19 11.55
C GLU A 707 -41.32 -15.97 11.55
N LEU A 708 -40.01 -16.18 11.45
CA LEU A 708 -39.02 -15.14 11.74
C LEU A 708 -38.33 -14.57 10.50
N ASN A 709 -38.39 -15.26 9.37
CA ASN A 709 -37.76 -14.82 8.12
C ASN A 709 -38.68 -13.85 7.37
N PRO A 710 -38.26 -12.59 7.12
CA PRO A 710 -39.15 -11.60 6.53
C PRO A 710 -39.65 -12.01 5.14
N ILE A 711 -38.87 -12.76 4.34
CA ILE A 711 -39.34 -13.25 3.04
C ILE A 711 -40.58 -14.17 3.15
N SER A 712 -40.68 -14.95 4.23
CA SER A 712 -41.86 -15.80 4.48
C SER A 712 -43.12 -14.98 4.79
N LYS A 713 -42.93 -13.74 5.24
CA LYS A 713 -43.98 -12.77 5.57
C LYS A 713 -44.18 -11.70 4.49
N ALA A 714 -43.60 -11.88 3.31
CA ALA A 714 -43.78 -11.00 2.14
C ALA A 714 -45.24 -10.66 1.83
N HIS A 715 -46.17 -11.59 2.05
CA HIS A 715 -47.61 -11.40 1.85
C HIS A 715 -48.21 -10.28 2.70
N VAL A 716 -47.64 -10.00 3.89
CA VAL A 716 -48.08 -8.88 4.74
C VAL A 716 -47.87 -7.54 4.04
N LEU A 717 -46.73 -7.40 3.34
CA LEU A 717 -46.39 -6.19 2.60
C LEU A 717 -47.26 -6.04 1.35
N ALA A 718 -47.48 -7.14 0.62
CA ALA A 718 -48.34 -7.17 -0.55
C ALA A 718 -49.80 -6.82 -0.20
N ASN A 719 -50.33 -7.40 0.88
CA ASN A 719 -51.70 -7.13 1.35
C ASN A 719 -51.88 -5.71 1.88
N ALA A 720 -50.80 -5.09 2.39
CA ALA A 720 -50.78 -3.68 2.77
C ALA A 720 -50.53 -2.74 1.57
N GLU A 721 -50.47 -3.29 0.35
CA GLU A 721 -50.27 -2.58 -0.91
C GLU A 721 -48.99 -1.72 -0.95
N ILE A 722 -47.92 -2.20 -0.30
CA ILE A 722 -46.64 -1.49 -0.24
C ILE A 722 -45.87 -1.70 -1.55
N PRO A 723 -45.53 -0.63 -2.31
CA PRO A 723 -44.76 -0.75 -3.53
C PRO A 723 -43.29 -1.09 -3.25
N VAL A 724 -42.69 -1.93 -4.10
CA VAL A 724 -41.31 -2.42 -3.97
C VAL A 724 -40.56 -2.27 -5.29
N VAL A 725 -39.39 -1.62 -5.27
CA VAL A 725 -38.48 -1.57 -6.42
C VAL A 725 -37.09 -2.02 -6.01
N LEU A 726 -36.58 -3.04 -6.70
CA LEU A 726 -35.30 -3.67 -6.42
C LEU A 726 -34.42 -3.55 -7.65
N ILE A 727 -33.11 -3.34 -7.47
CA ILE A 727 -32.11 -3.52 -8.53
C ILE A 727 -31.11 -4.59 -8.09
N HIS A 728 -30.82 -5.57 -8.96
CA HIS A 728 -30.05 -6.75 -8.59
C HIS A 728 -29.36 -7.35 -9.82
N GLY A 729 -28.07 -7.68 -9.72
CA GLY A 729 -27.35 -8.38 -10.78
C GLY A 729 -27.69 -9.87 -10.88
N THR A 730 -27.69 -10.38 -12.10
CA THR A 730 -28.01 -11.79 -12.40
C THR A 730 -26.94 -12.76 -11.89
N ASP A 731 -25.71 -12.30 -11.71
CA ASP A 731 -24.54 -13.12 -11.38
C ASP A 731 -24.12 -12.94 -9.90
N ASP A 732 -25.04 -12.45 -9.05
CA ASP A 732 -24.78 -12.25 -7.63
C ASP A 732 -24.66 -13.61 -6.89
N THR A 733 -23.41 -14.04 -6.70
CA THR A 733 -23.07 -15.26 -5.96
C THR A 733 -23.08 -15.09 -4.44
N VAL A 734 -23.17 -13.85 -3.92
CA VAL A 734 -23.18 -13.56 -2.48
C VAL A 734 -24.61 -13.51 -1.96
N VAL A 735 -25.49 -12.81 -2.68
CA VAL A 735 -26.92 -12.71 -2.43
C VAL A 735 -27.61 -13.26 -3.67
N PRO A 736 -27.93 -14.57 -3.71
CA PRO A 736 -28.54 -15.16 -4.89
C PRO A 736 -29.87 -14.46 -5.21
N ILE A 737 -29.94 -13.83 -6.38
CA ILE A 737 -31.11 -13.08 -6.86
C ILE A 737 -32.38 -13.93 -6.80
N GLU A 738 -32.28 -15.18 -7.24
CA GLU A 738 -33.37 -16.16 -7.28
C GLU A 738 -34.05 -16.39 -5.93
N LYS A 739 -33.26 -16.40 -4.85
CA LYS A 739 -33.75 -16.67 -3.50
C LYS A 739 -34.05 -15.41 -2.70
N ASN A 740 -33.82 -14.23 -3.27
CA ASN A 740 -34.03 -12.94 -2.61
C ASN A 740 -34.99 -12.06 -3.41
N SER A 741 -34.48 -11.28 -4.38
CA SER A 741 -35.32 -10.36 -5.15
C SER A 741 -36.40 -11.08 -5.96
N ASN A 742 -36.06 -12.20 -6.62
CA ASN A 742 -37.02 -12.94 -7.44
C ASN A 742 -37.97 -13.78 -6.58
N GLU A 743 -37.54 -14.23 -5.40
CA GLU A 743 -38.47 -14.81 -4.41
C GLU A 743 -39.47 -13.76 -3.91
N MET A 744 -39.03 -12.52 -3.65
CA MET A 744 -39.90 -11.43 -3.22
C MET A 744 -40.94 -11.09 -4.30
N LEU A 745 -40.50 -11.07 -5.57
CA LEU A 745 -41.36 -10.95 -6.75
C LEU A 745 -42.43 -12.05 -6.79
N ARG A 746 -42.00 -13.32 -6.74
CA ARG A 746 -42.90 -14.48 -6.74
C ARG A 746 -43.92 -14.46 -5.61
N ARG A 747 -43.56 -13.93 -4.43
CA ARG A 747 -44.48 -13.79 -3.29
C ARG A 747 -45.55 -12.72 -3.51
N TYR A 748 -45.18 -11.59 -4.13
CA TYR A 748 -46.14 -10.55 -4.52
C TYR A 748 -47.06 -11.02 -5.65
N GLU A 749 -46.54 -11.79 -6.61
CA GLU A 749 -47.33 -12.45 -7.66
C GLU A 749 -48.37 -13.39 -7.06
N LYS A 750 -47.95 -14.26 -6.14
CA LYS A 750 -48.86 -15.19 -5.45
C LYS A 750 -49.94 -14.49 -4.64
N ALA A 751 -49.69 -13.27 -4.16
CA ALA A 751 -50.67 -12.44 -3.48
C ALA A 751 -51.58 -11.64 -4.43
N GLY A 752 -51.43 -11.78 -5.76
CA GLY A 752 -52.19 -11.03 -6.75
C GLY A 752 -51.76 -9.56 -6.88
N LYS A 753 -50.54 -9.21 -6.46
CA LYS A 753 -50.03 -7.83 -6.36
C LYS A 753 -48.74 -7.62 -7.18
N ARG A 754 -48.61 -8.31 -8.31
CA ARG A 754 -47.44 -8.21 -9.20
C ARG A 754 -47.13 -6.77 -9.66
N ASN A 755 -48.17 -5.97 -9.90
CA ASN A 755 -48.03 -4.57 -10.30
C ASN A 755 -47.38 -3.69 -9.23
N LEU A 756 -47.31 -4.13 -7.97
CA LEU A 756 -46.69 -3.40 -6.87
C LEU A 756 -45.20 -3.72 -6.68
N ILE A 757 -44.63 -4.63 -7.46
CA ILE A 757 -43.20 -4.99 -7.36
C ILE A 757 -42.52 -4.98 -8.72
N ARG A 758 -41.31 -4.43 -8.73
CA ARG A 758 -40.41 -4.43 -9.89
C ARG A 758 -39.01 -4.83 -9.46
N VAL A 759 -38.40 -5.75 -10.22
CA VAL A 759 -36.99 -6.12 -10.09
C VAL A 759 -36.29 -5.70 -11.38
N ILE A 760 -35.34 -4.77 -11.25
CA ILE A 760 -34.45 -4.31 -12.30
C ILE A 760 -33.26 -5.26 -12.27
N GLU A 761 -33.25 -6.21 -13.19
CA GLU A 761 -32.16 -7.16 -13.32
C GLU A 761 -31.02 -6.57 -14.15
N ILE A 762 -29.79 -6.73 -13.68
CA ILE A 762 -28.60 -6.29 -14.36
C ILE A 762 -27.79 -7.50 -14.81
N GLU A 763 -27.72 -7.72 -16.12
CA GLU A 763 -27.00 -8.86 -16.67
C GLU A 763 -25.50 -8.81 -16.33
N ARG A 764 -24.93 -9.99 -16.03
CA ARG A 764 -23.47 -10.20 -15.83
C ARG A 764 -22.85 -9.38 -14.70
N GLN A 765 -23.66 -8.98 -13.71
CA GLN A 765 -23.16 -8.27 -12.53
C GLN A 765 -23.39 -9.05 -11.25
N GLY A 766 -22.40 -9.00 -10.36
CA GLY A 766 -22.43 -9.68 -9.05
C GLY A 766 -22.57 -8.72 -7.88
N HIS A 767 -22.24 -9.20 -6.66
CA HIS A 767 -22.26 -8.42 -5.43
C HIS A 767 -21.07 -7.45 -5.33
N ASN A 768 -21.13 -6.36 -6.08
CA ASN A 768 -20.04 -5.39 -6.18
C ASN A 768 -20.57 -3.96 -6.02
N PHE A 769 -19.67 -3.00 -6.20
CA PHE A 769 -19.99 -1.58 -6.15
C PHE A 769 -20.14 -0.97 -7.55
N TRP A 770 -20.67 -1.74 -8.50
CA TRP A 770 -20.87 -1.27 -9.87
C TRP A 770 -21.77 -0.01 -9.88
N PRO A 771 -21.34 1.11 -10.51
CA PRO A 771 -21.97 2.42 -10.35
C PRO A 771 -23.47 2.45 -10.63
N GLU A 772 -23.95 1.74 -11.65
CA GLU A 772 -25.33 1.76 -12.10
C GLU A 772 -26.30 1.22 -11.03
N TYR A 773 -25.84 0.37 -10.10
CA TYR A 773 -26.66 -0.01 -8.95
C TYR A 773 -27.08 1.20 -8.11
N PHE A 774 -26.19 2.19 -7.98
CA PHE A 774 -26.38 3.38 -7.14
C PHE A 774 -26.79 4.61 -7.94
N GLN A 775 -26.62 4.57 -9.26
CA GLN A 775 -26.93 5.66 -10.19
C GLN A 775 -28.18 5.38 -11.05
N SER A 776 -28.96 4.36 -10.69
CA SER A 776 -30.24 4.07 -11.33
C SER A 776 -31.24 5.20 -11.08
N GLU A 777 -31.46 6.04 -12.09
CA GLU A 777 -32.45 7.11 -12.06
C GLU A 777 -33.85 6.57 -11.73
N ASP A 778 -34.24 5.46 -12.39
CA ASP A 778 -35.53 4.81 -12.18
C ASP A 778 -35.77 4.38 -10.71
N LEU A 779 -34.76 3.81 -10.06
CA LEU A 779 -34.81 3.45 -8.64
C LEU A 779 -34.96 4.71 -7.76
N VAL A 780 -34.15 5.73 -8.03
CA VAL A 780 -34.07 6.96 -7.23
C VAL A 780 -35.32 7.82 -7.36
N ASP A 781 -35.83 7.99 -8.58
CA ASP A 781 -37.03 8.77 -8.87
C ASP A 781 -38.26 8.11 -8.25
N THR A 782 -38.35 6.78 -8.31
CA THR A 782 -39.42 6.04 -7.62
C THR A 782 -39.35 6.24 -6.10
N ALA A 783 -38.15 6.20 -5.52
CA ALA A 783 -37.96 6.44 -4.09
C ALA A 783 -38.39 7.87 -3.69
N ILE A 784 -38.03 8.87 -4.49
CA ILE A 784 -38.41 10.28 -4.28
C ILE A 784 -39.93 10.44 -4.38
N ALA A 785 -40.56 9.89 -5.41
CA ALA A 785 -41.99 9.96 -5.63
C ALA A 785 -42.77 9.34 -4.46
N ASN A 786 -42.38 8.13 -4.03
CA ASN A 786 -43.01 7.44 -2.92
C ASN A 786 -42.79 8.17 -1.58
N ALA A 787 -41.61 8.74 -1.34
CA ALA A 787 -41.34 9.49 -0.11
C ALA A 787 -42.18 10.77 -0.05
N LYS A 788 -42.36 11.46 -1.17
CA LYS A 788 -43.24 12.64 -1.28
C LYS A 788 -44.72 12.26 -1.13
N LEU A 789 -45.15 11.14 -1.69
CA LEU A 789 -46.51 10.63 -1.50
C LEU A 789 -46.76 10.26 -0.03
N GLY A 790 -45.80 9.60 0.62
CA GLY A 790 -45.86 9.25 2.04
C GLY A 790 -45.87 10.45 2.99
N ALA A 791 -45.47 11.63 2.53
CA ALA A 791 -45.62 12.89 3.27
C ALA A 791 -47.02 13.52 3.11
N ARG A 792 -47.80 13.10 2.12
CA ARG A 792 -49.18 13.56 1.88
C ARG A 792 -50.23 12.65 2.52
N GLN A 793 -49.82 11.45 2.93
CA GLN A 793 -50.64 10.43 3.60
C GLN A 793 -50.34 10.41 5.09
#